data_AF-K1V0V2-F1
#
_entry.id   AF-K1V0V2-F1
#
_cell.length_a   1.000
_cell.length_b   1.000
_cell.length_c   1.000
_cell.angle_alpha   90.00
_cell.angle_beta   90.00
_cell.angle_gamma   90.00
#
_symmetry.space_group_name_H-M   'P 1'
#
loop_
_entity.id
_entity.type
_entity.pdbx_description
1 polymer ?
#
loop_
_entity_poly.entity_id
_entity_poly.type
_entity_poly.pdbx_seq_one_letter_code
_entity_poly.pdbx_strand_id
1 'polypeptide(L)'
;MPRSTSRSPSVDSRSPSPETSKRKRSPSASPRARSPSPPARRRRDRSPDEEPPRRSEVKDAGENGNGTVAAPSADARAEFARLLGSRSGGAYIPPARLRAMQEQASKDKTSPEYQRMSWDALRKSINGMINKVNITNIKHVVPELFGENLIRGKGLFARSVMRAQAASLPFTPIFAALVAIVNTKLPQVGELVLTRLIAQFRRAYKRNDKNVCNATSTFIAHLVNQYVAHEIVALQILLLCLERPTDDSVEVAVSFMREVGLFLSENSPRANTMVFERFRAVLHEGAISKRCQYMIEVLFQVRKDKYKDNPMIPEGLDLVEEEEQITHRISLDDELKVQEGLNLFKVDPNFLENEERYNEIKREILGDSDDEDSGSGSDYDSDSESEDDVAPEKEGITDMTETNLINLRRTIYLTIMNSLNFEEAVHKLLKVNIPEGREVELVNMIIECCSQERTYKAFFGSIGERFAKLNRIWTDLFQDAFQRYYDTIHRYETNKLRNIARFFGHMLASDAISWAVLHVVHMNEEETTSSSRIFVKIAFTEVKEELGLKKLVERLKFPDLQPAFAGMFPTDNPRNTRFSINYFTQIGLGAVTEDMREWLQNAPKLLAEQRAAAQDSSDSDSSSVLSSSESDLSSSDYSSDDSRYRRRRRYSSDSRSPPRRRRYSSDDSRSPSPRRRRYSSDDSRSPSPRRRRYSSDDSRSPPPRRRYSDASDRSPPRRRRYSDSLTPSPDRRRKDSTPPRRRDDSPPRRRDSVTPPRRRRDSPSPRRRDDSPPPRRRNDSPPPRRRDDSPPHRRRYDDDTPPRRRSPWLADHAGAPQVGCIRFMCAFPLSALPAALSSLHPLSAITTSMSGVREASHAGSWYTNNSSRLTAELSGYLDKVHPLNNPPFSPPVKEAKAIIAPHAGFSYSGPAAAWAYAAVPVDKIKRVVLLGPSHHVYLSGIALSKFASYGTPIGDIPLDLEAIADLRKSRLFSDMKSSVDEDEHSLEMHLPYIRQVFGKRDIKLVPLLVGHPSEDKRKAISAALSKYWNDDETFFIISSDFCHWGSRFSCTPYYPHAPDPPNPVPPVPANSTPQNTPTPELVKRYAGQSSGDVPIWKSIQYMDHEGMDLLRSPARDGAVEEWESYLARTKASNKHPSQ
;
A
#
# COMPACT_ATOMS: atom_id res chain seq x y z
N MET A 1 -10.00 -91.70 13.66
CA MET A 1 -9.60 -92.40 14.91
C MET A 1 -9.45 -91.37 16.04
N PRO A 2 -9.67 -91.74 17.32
CA PRO A 2 -10.73 -91.14 18.16
C PRO A 2 -10.16 -90.36 19.38
N ARG A 3 -10.95 -89.78 20.30
CA ARG A 3 -12.41 -89.84 20.55
C ARG A 3 -12.95 -88.38 20.66
N SER A 4 -13.69 -87.80 21.61
CA SER A 4 -14.52 -88.14 22.80
C SER A 4 -15.16 -86.83 23.30
N THR A 5 -16.28 -86.75 24.04
CA THR A 5 -17.65 -87.36 23.99
C THR A 5 -18.41 -86.75 25.19
N SER A 6 -19.67 -86.32 25.15
CA SER A 6 -20.74 -86.35 24.12
C SER A 6 -21.51 -85.00 24.16
N ARG A 7 -22.83 -84.77 23.99
CA ARG A 7 -24.07 -85.60 23.89
C ARG A 7 -25.12 -84.89 22.99
N SER A 8 -26.40 -85.19 23.20
CA SER A 8 -27.60 -84.91 22.37
C SER A 8 -28.85 -85.33 23.19
N PRO A 9 -30.13 -85.23 22.72
CA PRO A 9 -30.63 -84.94 21.36
C PRO A 9 -31.93 -84.06 21.26
N SER A 10 -32.54 -84.07 20.06
CA SER A 10 -33.95 -83.77 19.70
C SER A 10 -34.36 -82.31 19.39
N VAL A 11 -35.33 -82.00 18.51
CA VAL A 11 -36.00 -82.74 17.40
C VAL A 11 -36.64 -81.73 16.39
N ASP A 12 -36.81 -82.16 15.13
CA ASP A 12 -37.63 -81.64 14.01
C ASP A 12 -38.21 -80.20 13.97
N SER A 13 -38.05 -79.55 12.80
CA SER A 13 -39.15 -79.54 11.80
C SER A 13 -38.72 -79.02 10.41
N ARG A 14 -39.38 -79.53 9.36
CA ARG A 14 -39.24 -79.11 7.95
C ARG A 14 -40.51 -78.41 7.48
N SER A 15 -40.40 -77.43 6.57
CA SER A 15 -41.41 -77.16 5.52
C SER A 15 -40.82 -76.32 4.37
N PRO A 16 -41.29 -76.46 3.10
CA PRO A 16 -40.68 -75.81 1.93
C PRO A 16 -41.62 -74.85 1.15
N SER A 17 -41.11 -74.31 0.03
CA SER A 17 -41.77 -73.53 -1.05
C SER A 17 -42.91 -74.32 -1.79
N PRO A 18 -43.66 -73.78 -2.79
CA PRO A 18 -43.52 -72.51 -3.53
C PRO A 18 -44.86 -71.77 -3.93
N GLU A 19 -44.78 -70.93 -4.96
CA GLU A 19 -45.77 -70.18 -5.79
C GLU A 19 -47.30 -70.47 -5.75
N THR A 20 -48.11 -69.41 -5.98
CA THR A 20 -49.34 -69.34 -6.84
C THR A 20 -49.93 -67.89 -6.76
N SER A 21 -50.83 -67.39 -7.64
CA SER A 21 -50.89 -67.46 -9.12
C SER A 21 -51.71 -66.27 -9.72
N LYS A 22 -51.66 -66.09 -11.04
CA LYS A 22 -52.12 -64.90 -11.82
C LYS A 22 -53.66 -64.76 -11.97
N ARG A 23 -54.20 -63.53 -11.92
CA ARG A 23 -55.37 -62.96 -12.69
C ARG A 23 -55.74 -61.56 -12.14
N LYS A 24 -56.25 -60.56 -12.90
CA LYS A 24 -56.37 -60.36 -14.37
C LYS A 24 -56.47 -58.84 -14.72
N ARG A 25 -56.30 -58.50 -16.00
CA ARG A 25 -56.19 -57.14 -16.59
C ARG A 25 -57.53 -56.39 -16.86
N SER A 26 -57.45 -55.04 -16.95
CA SER A 26 -58.09 -54.16 -17.98
C SER A 26 -59.64 -53.97 -17.96
N PRO A 27 -60.24 -52.89 -18.55
CA PRO A 27 -59.82 -52.15 -19.77
C PRO A 27 -59.88 -50.59 -19.77
N SER A 28 -59.85 -50.03 -20.99
CA SER A 28 -59.73 -48.63 -21.46
C SER A 28 -61.03 -47.77 -21.33
N ALA A 29 -61.16 -46.49 -21.76
CA ALA A 29 -60.43 -45.69 -22.76
C ALA A 29 -60.59 -44.15 -22.58
N SER A 30 -59.90 -43.35 -23.42
CA SER A 30 -60.09 -41.89 -23.60
C SER A 30 -61.08 -41.58 -24.73
N PRO A 31 -61.75 -40.40 -24.78
CA PRO A 31 -61.14 -39.22 -25.44
C PRO A 31 -61.61 -37.81 -24.96
N ARG A 32 -60.88 -36.76 -25.43
CA ARG A 32 -61.29 -35.33 -25.63
C ARG A 32 -62.26 -34.64 -24.65
N ALA A 33 -61.81 -33.53 -24.03
CA ALA A 33 -62.52 -32.23 -24.07
C ALA A 33 -61.67 -31.05 -23.53
N ARG A 34 -62.13 -29.81 -23.78
CA ARG A 34 -61.52 -28.52 -23.41
C ARG A 34 -61.67 -28.17 -21.92
N SER A 35 -60.85 -27.23 -21.46
CA SER A 35 -61.03 -26.46 -20.22
C SER A 35 -62.27 -25.54 -20.25
N PRO A 36 -62.86 -25.28 -19.08
CA PRO A 36 -63.55 -24.02 -18.80
C PRO A 36 -63.06 -23.34 -17.51
N SER A 37 -63.02 -22.00 -17.53
CA SER A 37 -62.74 -21.15 -16.37
C SER A 37 -63.97 -21.00 -15.44
N PRO A 38 -63.82 -20.49 -14.21
CA PRO A 38 -64.93 -19.95 -13.43
C PRO A 38 -65.33 -18.54 -13.94
N PRO A 39 -66.55 -18.31 -14.45
CA PRO A 39 -67.13 -16.96 -14.58
C PRO A 39 -67.66 -16.51 -13.20
N ALA A 40 -67.63 -15.24 -12.74
CA ALA A 40 -67.71 -13.91 -13.36
C ALA A 40 -69.13 -13.29 -13.40
N ARG A 41 -69.18 -11.97 -13.16
CA ARG A 41 -70.35 -11.03 -13.12
C ARG A 41 -71.15 -11.06 -11.79
N ARG A 42 -71.34 -9.93 -11.09
CA ARG A 42 -71.95 -8.61 -11.42
C ARG A 42 -73.49 -8.64 -11.54
N ARG A 43 -74.17 -8.24 -10.46
CA ARG A 43 -75.31 -7.27 -10.38
C ARG A 43 -75.41 -6.87 -8.89
N ARG A 44 -75.35 -5.60 -8.47
CA ARG A 44 -76.09 -4.35 -8.77
C ARG A 44 -77.36 -4.14 -7.93
N ASP A 45 -77.42 -2.95 -7.36
CA ASP A 45 -78.60 -2.12 -7.07
C ASP A 45 -79.62 -2.61 -6.03
N ARG A 46 -79.42 -2.20 -4.75
CA ARG A 46 -80.39 -1.29 -4.08
C ARG A 46 -79.84 -0.63 -2.81
N SER A 47 -79.95 0.70 -2.79
CA SER A 47 -80.05 1.60 -1.63
C SER A 47 -81.47 2.25 -1.69
N PRO A 48 -81.84 3.32 -0.93
CA PRO A 48 -81.12 4.10 0.10
C PRO A 48 -81.04 3.30 1.43
N ASP A 49 -80.77 3.79 2.64
CA ASP A 49 -80.69 5.14 3.26
C ASP A 49 -79.48 5.15 4.24
N GLU A 50 -79.03 6.22 4.91
CA GLU A 50 -79.54 7.59 5.14
C GLU A 50 -78.47 8.68 4.82
N GLU A 51 -78.82 9.96 4.94
CA GLU A 51 -77.98 11.15 4.68
C GLU A 51 -78.58 12.38 5.45
N PRO A 52 -78.01 13.62 5.54
CA PRO A 52 -76.81 14.18 4.89
C PRO A 52 -75.89 15.04 5.88
N PRO A 53 -75.26 16.21 5.56
CA PRO A 53 -73.82 16.18 5.23
C PRO A 53 -72.95 17.44 5.61
N ARG A 54 -71.74 17.52 5.00
CA ARG A 54 -70.96 18.74 4.57
C ARG A 54 -70.35 19.72 5.61
N ARG A 55 -69.08 19.46 5.93
CA ARG A 55 -67.89 20.26 5.52
C ARG A 55 -68.10 21.70 4.98
N SER A 56 -67.52 22.69 5.67
CA SER A 56 -66.92 23.91 5.09
C SER A 56 -65.87 24.51 6.04
N GLU A 57 -64.83 25.16 5.51
CA GLU A 57 -63.75 25.84 6.26
C GLU A 57 -64.10 27.31 6.59
N VAL A 58 -63.43 27.95 7.57
CA VAL A 58 -62.94 29.36 7.51
C VAL A 58 -62.26 29.82 8.82
N LYS A 59 -61.05 30.42 8.69
CA LYS A 59 -60.31 31.40 9.55
C LYS A 59 -60.19 31.16 11.07
N ASP A 60 -59.00 30.96 11.64
CA ASP A 60 -57.86 31.91 11.80
C ASP A 60 -58.12 33.05 12.81
N ALA A 61 -57.42 33.00 13.96
CA ALA A 61 -57.22 34.12 14.90
C ALA A 61 -56.20 33.81 16.03
N GLY A 62 -55.19 34.68 16.18
CA GLY A 62 -54.78 35.26 17.49
C GLY A 62 -53.83 34.50 18.42
N GLU A 63 -52.71 35.14 18.76
CA GLU A 63 -51.76 34.75 19.82
C GLU A 63 -52.32 34.98 21.24
N ASN A 64 -51.93 34.15 22.23
CA ASN A 64 -51.13 34.53 23.42
C ASN A 64 -51.16 33.47 24.55
N GLY A 65 -50.21 33.55 25.50
CA GLY A 65 -50.51 33.19 26.91
C GLY A 65 -49.94 31.88 27.49
N ASN A 66 -48.61 31.80 27.59
CA ASN A 66 -47.84 31.33 28.77
C ASN A 66 -48.56 30.53 29.90
N GLY A 67 -48.08 29.32 30.24
CA GLY A 67 -48.32 28.75 31.59
C GLY A 67 -48.16 27.23 31.81
N THR A 68 -47.24 26.88 32.72
CA THR A 68 -47.13 25.64 33.54
C THR A 68 -46.96 24.25 32.88
N VAL A 69 -46.04 23.46 33.47
CA VAL A 69 -45.76 22.05 33.11
C VAL A 69 -46.45 21.12 34.10
N ALA A 70 -47.17 20.11 33.60
CA ALA A 70 -47.69 19.00 34.41
C ALA A 70 -46.85 17.72 34.18
N ALA A 71 -46.59 16.97 35.25
CA ALA A 71 -45.76 15.76 35.18
C ALA A 71 -46.51 14.55 34.57
N PRO A 72 -45.82 13.67 33.81
CA PRO A 72 -46.44 12.47 33.24
C PRO A 72 -46.81 11.44 34.32
N SER A 73 -47.97 10.81 34.17
CA SER A 73 -48.53 9.85 35.12
C SER A 73 -47.92 8.44 35.02
N ALA A 74 -48.22 7.61 36.03
CA ALA A 74 -47.73 6.22 36.13
C ALA A 74 -48.14 5.31 34.95
N ASP A 75 -49.17 5.68 34.19
CA ASP A 75 -49.68 4.94 33.04
C ASP A 75 -48.61 4.73 31.96
N ALA A 76 -47.72 5.71 31.77
CA ALA A 76 -46.59 5.60 30.84
C ALA A 76 -45.61 4.46 31.21
N ARG A 77 -45.43 4.19 32.51
CA ARG A 77 -44.59 3.09 33.00
C ARG A 77 -45.27 1.73 32.80
N ALA A 78 -46.60 1.66 32.96
CA ALA A 78 -47.39 0.46 32.66
C ALA A 78 -47.42 0.13 31.16
N GLU A 79 -47.58 1.14 30.28
CA GLU A 79 -47.48 0.97 28.83
C GLU A 79 -46.08 0.47 28.42
N PHE A 80 -45.03 1.02 29.01
CA PHE A 80 -43.64 0.63 28.76
C PHE A 80 -43.34 -0.83 29.15
N ALA A 81 -43.75 -1.26 30.35
CA ALA A 81 -43.59 -2.64 30.79
C ALA A 81 -44.28 -3.62 29.82
N ARG A 82 -45.47 -3.26 29.31
CA ARG A 82 -46.22 -4.04 28.32
C ARG A 82 -45.53 -4.10 26.95
N LEU A 83 -44.92 -3.01 26.49
CA LEU A 83 -44.12 -2.97 25.26
C LEU A 83 -42.85 -3.84 25.38
N LEU A 84 -42.11 -3.72 26.49
CA LEU A 84 -40.94 -4.55 26.80
C LEU A 84 -41.27 -6.04 26.92
N GLY A 85 -42.48 -6.39 27.37
CA GLY A 85 -42.93 -7.79 27.49
C GLY A 85 -43.08 -8.54 26.17
N SER A 86 -43.09 -7.84 25.02
CA SER A 86 -43.26 -8.48 23.71
C SER A 86 -42.05 -9.36 23.31
N ARG A 87 -42.33 -10.60 22.87
CA ARG A 87 -41.31 -11.62 22.54
C ARG A 87 -40.61 -11.41 21.18
N SER A 88 -40.82 -10.27 20.53
CA SER A 88 -40.37 -9.96 19.18
C SER A 88 -39.88 -8.51 19.09
N GLY A 89 -38.56 -8.30 19.12
CA GLY A 89 -37.93 -6.99 19.10
C GLY A 89 -38.04 -6.30 17.74
N GLY A 90 -39.22 -5.77 17.42
CA GLY A 90 -39.53 -5.09 16.16
C GLY A 90 -40.42 -3.84 16.29
N ALA A 91 -40.74 -3.40 17.52
CA ALA A 91 -41.44 -2.13 17.74
C ALA A 91 -40.44 -0.96 17.63
N TYR A 92 -40.65 -0.06 16.68
CA TYR A 92 -39.87 1.17 16.54
C TYR A 92 -40.29 2.18 17.62
N ILE A 93 -39.32 2.63 18.43
CA ILE A 93 -39.52 3.67 19.45
C ILE A 93 -38.88 4.97 18.92
N PRO A 94 -39.63 6.08 18.79
CA PRO A 94 -39.08 7.36 18.32
C PRO A 94 -37.92 7.86 19.20
N PRO A 95 -36.82 8.38 18.63
CA PRO A 95 -35.62 8.75 19.38
C PRO A 95 -35.83 9.74 20.54
N ALA A 96 -36.77 10.70 20.40
CA ALA A 96 -37.11 11.63 21.48
C ALA A 96 -37.85 10.93 22.64
N ARG A 97 -38.78 10.03 22.33
CA ARG A 97 -39.50 9.22 23.34
C ARG A 97 -38.57 8.21 24.03
N LEU A 98 -37.51 7.76 23.33
CA LEU A 98 -36.45 6.94 23.90
C LEU A 98 -35.52 7.74 24.84
N ARG A 99 -35.15 8.99 24.50
CA ARG A 99 -34.35 9.86 25.38
C ARG A 99 -35.08 10.21 26.69
N ALA A 100 -36.31 10.72 26.60
CA ALA A 100 -37.14 11.01 27.78
C ALA A 100 -37.38 9.78 28.68
N MET A 101 -37.33 8.58 28.09
CA MET A 101 -37.43 7.29 28.80
C MET A 101 -36.11 6.87 29.47
N GLN A 102 -34.96 7.17 28.85
CA GLN A 102 -33.65 7.03 29.49
C GLN A 102 -33.49 8.00 30.67
N GLU A 103 -33.94 9.25 30.53
CA GLU A 103 -33.96 10.29 31.58
C GLU A 103 -34.91 9.97 32.76
N GLN A 104 -35.95 9.16 32.53
CA GLN A 104 -36.82 8.65 33.59
C GLN A 104 -36.24 7.41 34.26
N ALA A 105 -35.63 6.48 33.50
CA ALA A 105 -35.05 5.25 34.03
C ALA A 105 -33.72 5.46 34.75
N SER A 106 -32.92 6.47 34.39
CA SER A 106 -31.63 6.79 35.05
C SER A 106 -31.76 7.12 36.54
N LYS A 107 -32.97 7.49 37.00
CA LYS A 107 -33.32 7.77 38.39
C LYS A 107 -33.38 6.53 39.28
N ASP A 108 -33.48 5.33 38.69
CA ASP A 108 -33.45 4.05 39.40
C ASP A 108 -32.57 3.06 38.61
N LYS A 109 -31.27 3.10 38.90
CA LYS A 109 -30.26 2.20 38.32
C LYS A 109 -30.48 0.72 38.69
N THR A 110 -31.33 0.41 39.67
CA THR A 110 -31.64 -0.98 40.06
C THR A 110 -32.77 -1.59 39.26
N SER A 111 -33.68 -0.77 38.71
CA SER A 111 -34.87 -1.23 37.99
C SER A 111 -34.54 -2.22 36.86
N PRO A 112 -35.33 -3.30 36.70
CA PRO A 112 -35.22 -4.20 35.55
C PRO A 112 -35.40 -3.49 34.20
N GLU A 113 -36.04 -2.32 34.19
CA GLU A 113 -36.21 -1.46 33.02
C GLU A 113 -34.88 -0.80 32.61
N TYR A 114 -34.15 -0.23 33.59
CA TYR A 114 -32.82 0.35 33.40
C TYR A 114 -31.80 -0.71 32.99
N GLN A 115 -31.75 -1.83 33.74
CA GLN A 115 -30.83 -2.95 33.44
C GLN A 115 -31.02 -3.49 32.02
N ARG A 116 -32.26 -3.53 31.51
CA ARG A 116 -32.54 -3.99 30.15
C ARG A 116 -32.10 -2.99 29.09
N MET A 117 -32.28 -1.69 29.33
CA MET A 117 -31.76 -0.66 28.43
C MET A 117 -30.22 -0.64 28.41
N SER A 118 -29.55 -0.80 29.55
CA SER A 118 -28.08 -0.92 29.60
C SER A 118 -27.59 -2.17 28.87
N TRP A 119 -28.29 -3.30 28.98
CA TRP A 119 -27.96 -4.53 28.25
C TRP A 119 -28.10 -4.39 26.72
N ASP A 120 -29.18 -3.77 26.22
CA ASP A 120 -29.33 -3.53 24.78
C ASP A 120 -28.41 -2.40 24.26
N ALA A 121 -27.90 -1.51 25.12
CA ALA A 121 -26.82 -0.57 24.80
C ALA A 121 -25.45 -1.29 24.68
N LEU A 122 -25.02 -2.00 25.73
CA LEU A 122 -23.83 -2.86 25.78
C LEU A 122 -23.75 -3.79 24.55
N ARG A 123 -24.88 -4.41 24.19
CA ARG A 123 -25.01 -5.26 23.00
C ARG A 123 -24.80 -4.53 21.67
N LYS A 124 -25.23 -3.27 21.55
CA LYS A 124 -24.99 -2.44 20.35
C LYS A 124 -23.54 -2.00 20.29
N SER A 125 -22.97 -1.59 21.42
CA SER A 125 -21.60 -1.09 21.54
C SER A 125 -20.56 -2.16 21.17
N ILE A 126 -20.60 -3.32 21.85
CA ILE A 126 -19.74 -4.49 21.54
C ILE A 126 -19.82 -4.89 20.06
N ASN A 127 -21.04 -4.94 19.49
CA ASN A 127 -21.24 -5.27 18.08
C ASN A 127 -20.72 -4.16 17.16
N GLY A 128 -20.86 -2.88 17.52
CA GLY A 128 -20.32 -1.74 16.77
C GLY A 128 -18.80 -1.79 16.69
N MET A 129 -18.12 -2.02 17.81
CA MET A 129 -16.66 -2.15 17.87
C MET A 129 -16.14 -3.34 17.07
N ILE A 130 -16.75 -4.53 17.23
CA ILE A 130 -16.33 -5.74 16.51
C ILE A 130 -16.50 -5.61 14.98
N ASN A 131 -17.47 -4.83 14.49
CA ASN A 131 -17.61 -4.57 13.05
C ASN A 131 -16.69 -3.44 12.53
N LYS A 132 -16.04 -2.67 13.41
CA LYS A 132 -15.07 -1.62 13.06
C LYS A 132 -13.60 -2.10 13.08
N VAL A 133 -13.29 -3.18 13.82
CA VAL A 133 -11.91 -3.57 14.11
C VAL A 133 -11.12 -3.97 12.86
N ASN A 134 -9.91 -3.44 12.73
CA ASN A 134 -8.95 -3.74 11.69
C ASN A 134 -7.50 -3.61 12.25
N ILE A 135 -6.49 -3.93 11.42
CA ILE A 135 -5.08 -3.96 11.86
C ILE A 135 -4.60 -2.57 12.34
N THR A 136 -5.07 -1.47 11.74
CA THR A 136 -4.59 -0.12 12.10
C THR A 136 -5.32 0.49 13.29
N ASN A 137 -6.57 0.10 13.56
CA ASN A 137 -7.38 0.68 14.65
C ASN A 137 -7.56 -0.22 15.88
N ILE A 138 -7.11 -1.48 15.86
CA ILE A 138 -7.28 -2.41 16.99
C ILE A 138 -6.74 -1.84 18.32
N LYS A 139 -5.65 -1.06 18.28
CA LYS A 139 -5.08 -0.38 19.45
C LYS A 139 -5.99 0.70 20.07
N HIS A 140 -6.94 1.27 19.31
CA HIS A 140 -7.94 2.22 19.79
C HIS A 140 -9.26 1.52 20.15
N VAL A 141 -9.65 0.49 19.40
CA VAL A 141 -10.86 -0.31 19.66
C VAL A 141 -10.74 -1.14 20.95
N VAL A 142 -9.54 -1.56 21.35
CA VAL A 142 -9.31 -2.33 22.58
C VAL A 142 -9.64 -1.53 23.86
N PRO A 143 -9.14 -0.30 24.07
CA PRO A 143 -9.57 0.54 25.19
C PRO A 143 -11.08 0.83 25.22
N GLU A 144 -11.68 1.16 24.07
CA GLU A 144 -13.15 1.32 23.96
C GLU A 144 -13.88 0.03 24.43
N LEU A 145 -13.36 -1.14 24.04
CA LEU A 145 -13.98 -2.44 24.32
C LEU A 145 -13.85 -2.87 25.78
N PHE A 146 -12.72 -2.60 26.43
CA PHE A 146 -12.59 -2.78 27.89
C PHE A 146 -13.41 -1.73 28.67
N GLY A 147 -13.71 -0.59 28.05
CA GLY A 147 -14.56 0.46 28.61
C GLY A 147 -16.01 0.01 28.89
N GLU A 148 -16.50 -1.00 28.18
CA GLU A 148 -17.80 -1.68 28.34
C GLU A 148 -17.70 -2.90 29.27
N ASN A 149 -18.77 -3.27 30.00
CA ASN A 149 -18.73 -4.44 30.90
C ASN A 149 -18.67 -5.78 30.13
N LEU A 150 -17.44 -6.25 29.85
CA LEU A 150 -17.18 -7.52 29.17
C LEU A 150 -17.47 -8.75 30.03
N ILE A 151 -17.49 -8.67 31.36
CA ILE A 151 -17.83 -9.82 32.24
C ILE A 151 -19.33 -10.12 32.14
N ARG A 152 -20.18 -9.09 32.24
CA ARG A 152 -21.63 -9.16 31.95
C ARG A 152 -21.87 -9.44 30.46
N GLY A 153 -21.08 -8.81 29.59
CA GLY A 153 -21.16 -8.88 28.14
C GLY A 153 -20.58 -10.15 27.49
N LYS A 154 -19.91 -11.06 28.22
CA LYS A 154 -19.14 -12.17 27.61
C LYS A 154 -19.92 -13.06 26.64
N GLY A 155 -21.19 -13.29 26.92
CA GLY A 155 -22.09 -14.02 26.02
C GLY A 155 -22.36 -13.26 24.70
N LEU A 156 -22.51 -11.94 24.79
CA LEU A 156 -22.70 -11.02 23.66
C LEU A 156 -21.42 -10.89 22.83
N PHE A 157 -20.27 -10.66 23.48
CA PHE A 157 -18.95 -10.58 22.84
C PHE A 157 -18.65 -11.84 22.03
N ALA A 158 -18.71 -13.02 22.68
CA ALA A 158 -18.45 -14.29 22.02
C ALA A 158 -19.42 -14.54 20.85
N ARG A 159 -20.72 -14.23 21.02
CA ARG A 159 -21.70 -14.35 19.92
C ARG A 159 -21.41 -13.38 18.76
N SER A 160 -20.93 -12.18 19.06
CA SER A 160 -20.68 -11.14 18.07
C SER A 160 -19.41 -11.42 17.26
N VAL A 161 -18.30 -11.77 17.92
CA VAL A 161 -17.03 -12.07 17.23
C VAL A 161 -17.14 -13.34 16.38
N MET A 162 -17.79 -14.40 16.89
CA MET A 162 -18.08 -15.61 16.10
C MET A 162 -18.97 -15.33 14.88
N ARG A 163 -19.89 -14.36 14.96
CA ARG A 163 -20.76 -13.98 13.83
C ARG A 163 -20.04 -13.11 12.80
N ALA A 164 -19.21 -12.16 13.25
CA ALA A 164 -18.42 -11.31 12.37
C ALA A 164 -17.38 -12.14 11.60
N GLN A 165 -16.68 -13.04 12.29
CA GLN A 165 -15.74 -13.97 11.67
C GLN A 165 -16.40 -14.89 10.65
N ALA A 166 -17.55 -15.49 10.98
CA ALA A 166 -18.28 -16.36 10.05
C ALA A 166 -18.90 -15.61 8.84
N ALA A 167 -19.01 -14.27 8.91
CA ALA A 167 -19.40 -13.44 7.78
C ALA A 167 -18.21 -12.97 6.92
N SER A 168 -17.00 -12.90 7.49
CA SER A 168 -15.81 -12.31 6.86
C SER A 168 -14.53 -13.08 7.21
N LEU A 169 -14.37 -14.28 6.64
CA LEU A 169 -13.23 -15.16 6.88
C LEU A 169 -11.84 -14.51 6.74
N PRO A 170 -11.57 -13.59 5.78
CA PRO A 170 -10.25 -12.95 5.66
C PRO A 170 -9.82 -12.13 6.88
N PHE A 171 -10.75 -11.68 7.73
CA PHE A 171 -10.44 -10.93 8.95
C PHE A 171 -10.29 -11.83 10.19
N THR A 172 -10.30 -13.16 10.04
CA THR A 172 -10.13 -14.10 11.17
C THR A 172 -8.86 -13.83 12.00
N PRO A 173 -7.68 -13.49 11.43
CA PRO A 173 -6.50 -13.13 12.25
C PRO A 173 -6.73 -11.92 13.15
N ILE A 174 -7.51 -10.92 12.70
CA ILE A 174 -7.82 -9.70 13.46
C ILE A 174 -8.78 -10.05 14.62
N PHE A 175 -9.79 -10.88 14.35
CA PHE A 175 -10.69 -11.38 15.39
C PHE A 175 -9.97 -12.28 16.41
N ALA A 176 -8.97 -13.06 15.98
CA ALA A 176 -8.14 -13.85 16.89
C ALA A 176 -7.23 -12.98 17.76
N ALA A 177 -6.58 -11.95 17.19
CA ALA A 177 -5.80 -10.98 17.97
C ALA A 177 -6.67 -10.22 19.00
N LEU A 178 -7.87 -9.78 18.61
CA LEU A 178 -8.81 -9.13 19.54
C LEU A 178 -9.22 -10.07 20.67
N VAL A 179 -9.47 -11.36 20.38
CA VAL A 179 -9.76 -12.36 21.42
C VAL A 179 -8.54 -12.63 22.29
N ALA A 180 -7.32 -12.63 21.75
CA ALA A 180 -6.09 -12.82 22.52
C ALA A 180 -5.85 -11.70 23.55
N ILE A 181 -6.01 -10.44 23.13
CA ILE A 181 -5.88 -9.26 24.01
C ILE A 181 -6.96 -9.28 25.11
N VAL A 182 -8.22 -9.59 24.77
CA VAL A 182 -9.29 -9.76 25.77
C VAL A 182 -9.01 -10.95 26.71
N ASN A 183 -8.31 -11.98 26.22
CA ASN A 183 -8.03 -13.20 26.96
C ASN A 183 -6.90 -13.07 28.00
N THR A 184 -5.95 -12.14 27.88
CA THR A 184 -4.93 -11.95 28.94
C THR A 184 -5.54 -11.32 30.18
N LYS A 185 -6.36 -10.28 30.03
CA LYS A 185 -6.99 -9.58 31.15
C LYS A 185 -8.30 -10.25 31.62
N LEU A 186 -9.05 -10.91 30.73
CA LEU A 186 -10.33 -11.57 31.03
C LEU A 186 -10.40 -13.00 30.43
N PRO A 187 -9.56 -13.96 30.88
CA PRO A 187 -9.45 -15.30 30.29
C PRO A 187 -10.77 -16.09 30.25
N GLN A 188 -11.69 -15.85 31.19
CA GLN A 188 -13.05 -16.40 31.21
C GLN A 188 -13.94 -15.98 30.02
N VAL A 189 -13.50 -15.01 29.22
CA VAL A 189 -14.14 -14.59 27.96
C VAL A 189 -13.54 -15.36 26.78
N GLY A 190 -12.20 -15.49 26.72
CA GLY A 190 -11.50 -16.32 25.73
C GLY A 190 -11.87 -17.80 25.82
N GLU A 191 -11.91 -18.36 27.04
CA GLU A 191 -12.39 -19.72 27.32
C GLU A 191 -13.81 -19.95 26.76
N LEU A 192 -14.71 -18.98 26.92
CA LEU A 192 -16.09 -19.05 26.44
C LEU A 192 -16.19 -18.97 24.91
N VAL A 193 -15.34 -18.16 24.26
CA VAL A 193 -15.22 -18.12 22.79
C VAL A 193 -14.76 -19.49 22.28
N LEU A 194 -13.67 -20.03 22.83
CA LEU A 194 -13.12 -21.32 22.42
C LEU A 194 -14.11 -22.47 22.67
N THR A 195 -14.72 -22.54 23.86
CA THR A 195 -15.75 -23.52 24.21
C THR A 195 -16.91 -23.52 23.21
N ARG A 196 -17.38 -22.32 22.81
CA ARG A 196 -18.46 -22.16 21.84
C ARG A 196 -18.03 -22.53 20.42
N LEU A 197 -16.81 -22.22 20.00
CA LEU A 197 -16.26 -22.64 18.71
C LEU A 197 -16.12 -24.16 18.63
N ILE A 198 -15.52 -24.83 19.62
CA ILE A 198 -15.40 -26.30 19.62
C ILE A 198 -16.80 -26.96 19.61
N ALA A 199 -17.75 -26.43 20.37
CA ALA A 199 -19.14 -26.92 20.35
C ALA A 199 -19.84 -26.68 19.00
N GLN A 200 -19.58 -25.56 18.33
CA GLN A 200 -20.08 -25.27 16.99
C GLN A 200 -19.46 -26.21 15.94
N PHE A 201 -18.15 -26.47 16.01
CA PHE A 201 -17.45 -27.40 15.13
C PHE A 201 -18.01 -28.82 15.27
N ARG A 202 -18.13 -29.35 16.51
CA ARG A 202 -18.76 -30.67 16.76
C ARG A 202 -20.18 -30.77 16.19
N ARG A 203 -20.98 -29.71 16.30
CA ARG A 203 -22.35 -29.63 15.75
C ARG A 203 -22.36 -29.58 14.22
N ALA A 204 -21.45 -28.83 13.59
CA ALA A 204 -21.34 -28.69 12.14
C ALA A 204 -20.82 -29.98 11.50
N TYR A 205 -19.74 -30.55 12.03
CA TYR A 205 -19.16 -31.82 11.59
C TYR A 205 -20.20 -32.95 11.64
N LYS A 206 -20.92 -33.11 12.76
CA LYS A 206 -22.00 -34.12 12.89
C LYS A 206 -23.21 -33.89 11.95
N ARG A 207 -23.33 -32.70 11.35
CA ARG A 207 -24.37 -32.35 10.36
C ARG A 207 -23.88 -32.38 8.91
N ASN A 208 -22.59 -32.66 8.69
CA ASN A 208 -21.89 -32.48 7.40
C ASN A 208 -22.02 -31.04 6.84
N ASP A 209 -22.14 -30.04 7.70
CA ASP A 209 -22.18 -28.63 7.31
C ASP A 209 -20.74 -28.12 7.08
N LYS A 210 -20.20 -28.38 5.88
CA LYS A 210 -18.83 -27.99 5.53
C LYS A 210 -18.56 -26.49 5.73
N ASN A 211 -19.51 -25.62 5.38
CA ASN A 211 -19.29 -24.17 5.40
C ASN A 211 -19.09 -23.67 6.84
N VAL A 212 -19.96 -24.09 7.77
CA VAL A 212 -19.80 -23.77 9.19
C VAL A 212 -18.60 -24.51 9.79
N CYS A 213 -18.34 -25.76 9.39
CA CYS A 213 -17.19 -26.54 9.84
C CYS A 213 -15.86 -25.83 9.50
N ASN A 214 -15.68 -25.44 8.24
CA ASN A 214 -14.52 -24.70 7.73
C ASN A 214 -14.36 -23.38 8.49
N ALA A 215 -15.37 -22.51 8.47
CA ALA A 215 -15.32 -21.20 9.14
C ALA A 215 -14.93 -21.29 10.62
N THR A 216 -15.51 -22.26 11.33
CA THR A 216 -15.23 -22.50 12.76
C THR A 216 -13.81 -23.05 12.96
N SER A 217 -13.35 -23.95 12.09
CA SER A 217 -11.99 -24.48 12.14
C SER A 217 -10.94 -23.39 11.87
N THR A 218 -11.14 -22.52 10.86
CA THR A 218 -10.25 -21.38 10.59
C THR A 218 -10.11 -20.46 11.81
N PHE A 219 -11.20 -20.19 12.56
CA PHE A 219 -11.10 -19.41 13.80
C PHE A 219 -10.31 -20.15 14.89
N ILE A 220 -10.53 -21.46 15.07
CA ILE A 220 -9.74 -22.26 16.01
C ILE A 220 -8.25 -22.27 15.62
N ALA A 221 -7.91 -22.31 14.32
CA ALA A 221 -6.52 -22.25 13.85
C ALA A 221 -5.82 -20.96 14.31
N HIS A 222 -6.39 -19.79 14.03
CA HIS A 222 -5.76 -18.53 14.44
C HIS A 222 -5.79 -18.31 15.97
N LEU A 223 -6.72 -18.91 16.71
CA LEU A 223 -6.68 -18.93 18.19
C LEU A 223 -5.59 -19.86 18.75
N VAL A 224 -5.19 -20.91 18.02
CA VAL A 224 -3.98 -21.68 18.35
C VAL A 224 -2.73 -20.88 18.02
N ASN A 225 -2.67 -20.24 16.84
CA ASN A 225 -1.53 -19.40 16.44
C ASN A 225 -1.27 -18.22 17.39
N GLN A 226 -2.33 -17.65 17.97
CA GLN A 226 -2.29 -16.58 18.98
C GLN A 226 -2.20 -17.12 20.44
N TYR A 227 -1.82 -18.39 20.62
CA TYR A 227 -1.66 -19.08 21.92
C TYR A 227 -2.87 -19.06 22.88
N VAL A 228 -4.06 -18.64 22.43
CA VAL A 228 -5.31 -18.70 23.22
C VAL A 228 -5.80 -20.14 23.40
N ALA A 229 -5.57 -21.01 22.41
CA ALA A 229 -6.00 -22.40 22.40
C ALA A 229 -4.80 -23.36 22.31
N HIS A 230 -4.80 -24.42 23.13
CA HIS A 230 -3.72 -25.40 23.12
C HIS A 230 -3.78 -26.30 21.88
N GLU A 231 -2.63 -26.56 21.25
CA GLU A 231 -2.48 -27.33 19.99
C GLU A 231 -3.15 -28.72 19.94
N ILE A 232 -3.44 -29.31 21.10
CA ILE A 232 -4.17 -30.58 21.23
C ILE A 232 -5.52 -30.50 20.51
N VAL A 233 -6.23 -29.37 20.57
CA VAL A 233 -7.52 -29.22 19.87
C VAL A 233 -7.35 -29.24 18.35
N ALA A 234 -6.26 -28.65 17.82
CA ALA A 234 -5.95 -28.69 16.40
C ALA A 234 -5.58 -30.11 15.94
N LEU A 235 -4.78 -30.82 16.73
CA LEU A 235 -4.42 -32.22 16.46
C LEU A 235 -5.64 -33.16 16.52
N GLN A 236 -6.58 -32.94 17.44
CA GLN A 236 -7.85 -33.67 17.51
C GLN A 236 -8.76 -33.39 16.30
N ILE A 237 -8.86 -32.12 15.87
CA ILE A 237 -9.62 -31.72 14.67
C ILE A 237 -9.05 -32.39 13.41
N LEU A 238 -7.72 -32.34 13.23
CA LEU A 238 -7.01 -32.97 12.12
C LEU A 238 -7.18 -34.49 12.13
N LEU A 239 -7.07 -35.13 13.30
CA LEU A 239 -7.28 -36.57 13.45
C LEU A 239 -8.71 -36.98 13.09
N LEU A 240 -9.73 -36.27 13.59
CA LEU A 240 -11.13 -36.57 13.33
C LEU A 240 -11.46 -36.48 11.82
N CYS A 241 -10.97 -35.44 11.14
CA CYS A 241 -11.23 -35.24 9.71
C CYS A 241 -10.50 -36.25 8.80
N LEU A 242 -9.40 -36.85 9.29
CA LEU A 242 -8.54 -37.78 8.54
C LEU A 242 -8.66 -39.25 8.98
N GLU A 243 -9.37 -39.57 10.06
CA GLU A 243 -9.65 -40.97 10.45
C GLU A 243 -10.52 -41.68 9.39
N ARG A 244 -11.47 -40.95 8.82
CA ARG A 244 -12.39 -41.42 7.77
C ARG A 244 -12.46 -40.36 6.67
N PRO A 245 -11.49 -40.35 5.74
CA PRO A 245 -11.39 -39.31 4.73
C PRO A 245 -12.64 -39.31 3.82
N THR A 246 -13.30 -38.17 3.76
CA THR A 246 -14.32 -37.84 2.77
C THR A 246 -13.87 -36.59 2.03
N ASP A 247 -14.37 -36.33 0.82
CA ASP A 247 -13.96 -35.15 0.06
C ASP A 247 -14.14 -33.84 0.86
N ASP A 248 -15.26 -33.69 1.58
CA ASP A 248 -15.52 -32.52 2.43
C ASP A 248 -14.66 -32.49 3.71
N SER A 249 -14.42 -33.62 4.38
CA SER A 249 -13.55 -33.64 5.58
C SER A 249 -12.08 -33.40 5.24
N VAL A 250 -11.63 -33.86 4.06
CA VAL A 250 -10.29 -33.57 3.52
C VAL A 250 -10.19 -32.10 3.10
N GLU A 251 -11.22 -31.51 2.49
CA GLU A 251 -11.23 -30.08 2.16
C GLU A 251 -11.11 -29.20 3.42
N VAL A 252 -11.85 -29.53 4.49
CA VAL A 252 -11.71 -28.87 5.81
C VAL A 252 -10.33 -29.13 6.43
N ALA A 253 -9.82 -30.36 6.39
CA ALA A 253 -8.51 -30.68 6.96
C ALA A 253 -7.37 -29.94 6.25
N VAL A 254 -7.40 -29.84 4.92
CA VAL A 254 -6.41 -29.08 4.14
C VAL A 254 -6.51 -27.58 4.43
N SER A 255 -7.72 -27.02 4.46
CA SER A 255 -7.96 -25.61 4.83
C SER A 255 -7.38 -25.29 6.21
N PHE A 256 -7.76 -26.08 7.22
CA PHE A 256 -7.28 -25.91 8.60
C PHE A 256 -5.77 -26.08 8.73
N MET A 257 -5.18 -27.08 8.09
CA MET A 257 -3.74 -27.33 8.11
C MET A 257 -2.93 -26.24 7.38
N ARG A 258 -3.54 -25.48 6.47
CA ARG A 258 -2.87 -24.34 5.81
C ARG A 258 -2.61 -23.19 6.78
N GLU A 259 -3.58 -22.90 7.65
CA GLU A 259 -3.51 -21.76 8.60
C GLU A 259 -2.76 -22.09 9.90
N VAL A 260 -2.90 -23.31 10.43
CA VAL A 260 -2.24 -23.74 11.69
C VAL A 260 -0.91 -24.47 11.46
N GLY A 261 -0.56 -24.75 10.21
CA GLY A 261 0.52 -25.67 9.86
C GLY A 261 1.93 -25.18 10.18
N LEU A 262 2.14 -23.86 10.24
CA LEU A 262 3.41 -23.25 10.65
C LEU A 262 3.62 -23.40 12.16
N PHE A 263 2.65 -22.98 12.99
CA PHE A 263 2.65 -23.18 14.45
C PHE A 263 2.95 -24.65 14.80
N LEU A 264 2.17 -25.58 14.23
CA LEU A 264 2.38 -27.01 14.49
C LEU A 264 3.78 -27.49 14.03
N SER A 265 4.47 -26.80 13.13
CA SER A 265 5.80 -27.19 12.66
C SER A 265 6.94 -26.75 13.58
N GLU A 266 6.70 -25.71 14.37
CA GLU A 266 7.67 -25.14 15.31
C GLU A 266 7.42 -25.68 16.73
N ASN A 267 6.17 -25.63 17.20
CA ASN A 267 5.75 -26.13 18.51
C ASN A 267 5.66 -27.66 18.58
N SER A 268 5.11 -28.32 17.54
CA SER A 268 4.76 -29.76 17.56
C SER A 268 5.28 -30.58 16.35
N PRO A 269 6.55 -30.46 15.95
CA PRO A 269 7.08 -31.01 14.69
C PRO A 269 6.87 -32.52 14.50
N ARG A 270 6.80 -33.29 15.59
CA ARG A 270 6.49 -34.73 15.57
C ARG A 270 5.03 -34.98 15.18
N ALA A 271 4.09 -34.32 15.84
CA ALA A 271 2.65 -34.48 15.59
C ALA A 271 2.27 -33.96 14.19
N ASN A 272 2.84 -32.82 13.78
CA ASN A 272 2.71 -32.28 12.42
C ASN A 272 3.18 -33.28 11.36
N THR A 273 4.34 -33.93 11.58
CA THR A 273 4.84 -34.94 10.65
C THR A 273 3.90 -36.16 10.55
N MET A 274 3.34 -36.63 11.67
CA MET A 274 2.31 -37.69 11.67
C MET A 274 1.02 -37.28 10.91
N VAL A 275 0.60 -36.02 11.01
CA VAL A 275 -0.54 -35.49 10.24
C VAL A 275 -0.26 -35.52 8.73
N PHE A 276 0.93 -35.11 8.30
CA PHE A 276 1.33 -35.22 6.89
C PHE A 276 1.54 -36.66 6.41
N GLU A 277 1.90 -37.60 7.29
CA GLU A 277 1.89 -39.03 6.98
C GLU A 277 0.46 -39.54 6.74
N ARG A 278 -0.53 -39.06 7.50
CA ARG A 278 -1.96 -39.33 7.23
C ARG A 278 -2.42 -38.73 5.91
N PHE A 279 -2.11 -37.46 5.61
CA PHE A 279 -2.41 -36.88 4.30
C PHE A 279 -1.79 -37.69 3.13
N ARG A 280 -0.58 -38.22 3.31
CA ARG A 280 0.06 -39.12 2.32
C ARG A 280 -0.66 -40.47 2.19
N ALA A 281 -1.11 -41.07 3.30
CA ALA A 281 -1.87 -42.31 3.26
C ALA A 281 -3.18 -42.13 2.46
N VAL A 282 -3.95 -41.09 2.77
CA VAL A 282 -5.20 -40.74 2.07
C VAL A 282 -4.98 -40.54 0.55
N LEU A 283 -3.86 -39.94 0.16
CA LEU A 283 -3.49 -39.77 -1.26
C LEU A 283 -3.24 -41.13 -1.96
N HIS A 284 -2.61 -42.09 -1.29
CA HIS A 284 -2.30 -43.42 -1.84
C HIS A 284 -3.46 -44.42 -1.77
N GLU A 285 -4.37 -44.28 -0.81
CA GLU A 285 -5.57 -45.12 -0.66
C GLU A 285 -6.59 -44.89 -1.79
N GLY A 286 -6.52 -43.77 -2.51
CA GLY A 286 -7.21 -43.55 -3.78
C GLY A 286 -8.73 -43.37 -3.70
N ALA A 287 -9.32 -43.38 -2.50
CA ALA A 287 -10.77 -43.30 -2.28
C ALA A 287 -11.36 -41.88 -2.40
N ILE A 288 -10.51 -40.84 -2.46
CA ILE A 288 -10.89 -39.42 -2.55
C ILE A 288 -10.84 -38.90 -3.99
N SER A 289 -11.61 -37.85 -4.32
CA SER A 289 -11.63 -37.30 -5.68
C SER A 289 -10.35 -36.56 -6.07
N LYS A 290 -10.17 -36.38 -7.39
CA LYS A 290 -9.03 -35.63 -7.98
C LYS A 290 -8.90 -34.20 -7.46
N ARG A 291 -10.01 -33.56 -7.05
CA ARG A 291 -9.99 -32.23 -6.39
C ARG A 291 -9.23 -32.31 -5.07
N CYS A 292 -9.62 -33.25 -4.21
CA CYS A 292 -9.02 -33.41 -2.88
C CYS A 292 -7.58 -33.94 -2.96
N GLN A 293 -7.25 -34.77 -3.97
CA GLN A 293 -5.87 -35.17 -4.28
C GLN A 293 -4.99 -33.94 -4.58
N TYR A 294 -5.42 -33.08 -5.51
CA TYR A 294 -4.71 -31.84 -5.85
C TYR A 294 -4.59 -30.88 -4.65
N MET A 295 -5.63 -30.77 -3.81
CA MET A 295 -5.55 -29.97 -2.58
C MET A 295 -4.49 -30.48 -1.60
N ILE A 296 -4.32 -31.80 -1.47
CA ILE A 296 -3.25 -32.40 -0.66
C ILE A 296 -1.88 -32.12 -1.29
N GLU A 297 -1.73 -32.22 -2.62
CA GLU A 297 -0.48 -31.88 -3.33
C GLU A 297 -0.07 -30.41 -3.13
N VAL A 298 -1.03 -29.49 -3.21
CA VAL A 298 -0.83 -28.07 -2.91
C VAL A 298 -0.40 -27.86 -1.46
N LEU A 299 -1.02 -28.56 -0.49
CA LEU A 299 -0.61 -28.49 0.92
C LEU A 299 0.83 -28.98 1.15
N PHE A 300 1.26 -30.03 0.45
CA PHE A 300 2.67 -30.47 0.48
C PHE A 300 3.63 -29.41 -0.11
N GLN A 301 3.21 -28.66 -1.14
CA GLN A 301 3.98 -27.55 -1.69
C GLN A 301 4.01 -26.35 -0.72
N VAL A 302 2.91 -26.03 -0.01
CA VAL A 302 2.88 -25.00 1.05
C VAL A 302 3.84 -25.36 2.20
N ARG A 303 3.87 -26.62 2.65
CA ARG A 303 4.84 -27.08 3.66
C ARG A 303 6.28 -26.94 3.18
N LYS A 304 6.55 -27.28 1.91
CA LYS A 304 7.89 -27.19 1.29
C LYS A 304 8.35 -25.74 1.16
N ASP A 305 7.44 -24.82 0.86
CA ASP A 305 7.64 -23.37 0.82
C ASP A 305 7.55 -22.72 2.22
N LYS A 306 7.60 -23.53 3.30
CA LYS A 306 7.59 -23.10 4.71
C LYS A 306 6.46 -22.15 5.10
N TYR A 307 5.26 -22.32 4.53
CA TYR A 307 4.10 -21.48 4.81
C TYR A 307 4.33 -19.97 4.57
N LYS A 308 5.24 -19.58 3.65
CA LYS A 308 5.56 -18.16 3.34
C LYS A 308 4.33 -17.25 3.13
N ASP A 309 3.25 -17.79 2.55
CA ASP A 309 2.01 -17.06 2.24
C ASP A 309 0.94 -17.17 3.35
N ASN A 310 1.23 -17.90 4.44
CA ASN A 310 0.31 -18.19 5.56
C ASN A 310 1.10 -18.09 6.89
N PRO A 311 1.55 -16.88 7.30
CA PRO A 311 2.29 -16.68 8.54
C PRO A 311 1.43 -17.00 9.77
N MET A 312 2.08 -17.38 10.87
CA MET A 312 1.43 -17.76 12.13
C MET A 312 0.55 -16.61 12.67
N ILE A 313 1.19 -15.45 12.85
CA ILE A 313 0.54 -14.18 13.16
C ILE A 313 0.96 -13.18 12.07
N PRO A 314 0.03 -12.47 11.39
CA PRO A 314 0.38 -11.42 10.44
C PRO A 314 1.01 -10.19 11.11
N GLU A 315 1.84 -9.46 10.37
CA GLU A 315 2.49 -8.23 10.86
C GLU A 315 1.46 -7.21 11.39
N GLY A 316 1.75 -6.62 12.54
CA GLY A 316 0.85 -5.67 13.24
C GLY A 316 -0.27 -6.32 14.07
N LEU A 317 -0.43 -7.65 14.04
CA LEU A 317 -1.39 -8.40 14.89
C LEU A 317 -0.73 -9.19 16.02
N ASP A 318 0.60 -9.12 16.14
CA ASP A 318 1.33 -9.52 17.34
C ASP A 318 1.30 -8.35 18.34
N LEU A 319 0.47 -8.51 19.38
CA LEU A 319 0.05 -7.43 20.28
C LEU A 319 -0.02 -7.88 21.75
N VAL A 320 0.49 -9.08 22.05
CA VAL A 320 0.42 -9.72 23.37
C VAL A 320 1.76 -10.38 23.68
N GLU A 321 2.50 -9.83 24.63
CA GLU A 321 3.81 -10.35 25.07
C GLU A 321 3.70 -11.80 25.57
N GLU A 322 4.71 -12.63 25.27
CA GLU A 322 4.71 -14.09 25.55
C GLU A 322 4.41 -14.40 27.03
N GLU A 323 4.86 -13.55 27.95
CA GLU A 323 4.64 -13.70 29.40
C GLU A 323 3.17 -13.45 29.84
N GLU A 324 2.35 -12.73 29.05
CA GLU A 324 0.92 -12.52 29.32
C GLU A 324 -0.01 -13.58 28.67
N GLN A 325 0.52 -14.49 27.84
CA GLN A 325 -0.32 -15.37 27.01
C GLN A 325 -0.97 -16.51 27.83
N ILE A 326 -2.32 -16.51 27.91
CA ILE A 326 -3.09 -17.52 28.66
C ILE A 326 -3.67 -18.59 27.72
N THR A 327 -3.02 -19.76 27.64
CA THR A 327 -3.44 -20.87 26.77
C THR A 327 -4.45 -21.83 27.40
N HIS A 328 -5.65 -21.90 26.82
CA HIS A 328 -6.72 -22.80 27.27
C HIS A 328 -6.54 -24.24 26.76
N ARG A 329 -6.53 -25.19 27.69
CA ARG A 329 -6.41 -26.64 27.42
C ARG A 329 -7.78 -27.34 27.38
N ILE A 330 -8.59 -26.98 26.38
CA ILE A 330 -9.90 -27.61 26.13
C ILE A 330 -9.73 -28.66 25.02
N SER A 331 -10.21 -29.88 25.26
CA SER A 331 -10.19 -30.97 24.27
C SER A 331 -11.52 -31.08 23.51
N LEU A 332 -11.44 -31.65 22.31
CA LEU A 332 -12.58 -31.83 21.39
C LEU A 332 -13.68 -32.72 21.98
N ASP A 333 -13.36 -33.65 22.88
CA ASP A 333 -14.31 -34.63 23.41
C ASP A 333 -15.06 -34.16 24.67
N ASP A 334 -14.55 -33.12 25.35
CA ASP A 334 -14.94 -32.69 26.70
C ASP A 334 -16.42 -32.27 26.86
N GLU A 335 -16.91 -32.17 28.10
CA GLU A 335 -18.27 -31.67 28.41
C GLU A 335 -18.34 -30.13 28.34
N LEU A 336 -18.44 -29.60 27.12
CA LEU A 336 -18.38 -28.17 26.81
C LEU A 336 -19.55 -27.35 27.39
N LYS A 337 -19.25 -26.46 28.34
CA LYS A 337 -20.22 -25.54 28.97
C LYS A 337 -20.52 -24.30 28.09
N VAL A 338 -21.22 -24.52 26.98
CA VAL A 338 -21.54 -23.52 25.92
C VAL A 338 -22.23 -22.24 26.44
N GLN A 339 -22.97 -22.32 27.56
CA GLN A 339 -23.60 -21.18 28.24
C GLN A 339 -24.43 -20.28 27.31
N GLU A 340 -25.28 -20.87 26.46
CA GLU A 340 -26.09 -20.12 25.47
C GLU A 340 -27.05 -19.11 26.11
N GLY A 341 -27.48 -19.37 27.35
CA GLY A 341 -28.35 -18.49 28.14
C GLY A 341 -27.71 -17.15 28.55
N LEU A 342 -26.40 -16.95 28.37
CA LEU A 342 -25.72 -15.65 28.52
C LEU A 342 -25.98 -14.70 27.34
N ASN A 343 -26.69 -15.16 26.29
CA ASN A 343 -27.03 -14.35 25.13
C ASN A 343 -28.39 -13.64 25.28
N LEU A 344 -29.03 -13.78 26.45
CA LEU A 344 -30.38 -13.32 26.77
C LEU A 344 -30.33 -12.43 28.01
N PHE A 345 -31.09 -11.32 28.00
CA PHE A 345 -31.24 -10.46 29.17
C PHE A 345 -31.87 -11.24 30.33
N LYS A 346 -31.34 -11.01 31.53
CA LYS A 346 -31.90 -11.41 32.82
C LYS A 346 -31.72 -10.24 33.78
N VAL A 347 -32.66 -10.07 34.70
CA VAL A 347 -32.51 -9.12 35.80
C VAL A 347 -31.47 -9.67 36.78
N ASP A 348 -30.51 -8.83 37.15
CA ASP A 348 -29.48 -9.11 38.14
C ASP A 348 -29.83 -8.40 39.46
N PRO A 349 -30.06 -9.13 40.57
CA PRO A 349 -30.27 -8.53 41.89
C PRO A 349 -29.05 -7.74 42.39
N ASN A 350 -27.84 -8.13 41.97
CA ASN A 350 -26.57 -7.56 42.40
C ASN A 350 -25.99 -6.61 41.33
N PHE A 351 -26.85 -6.05 40.47
CA PHE A 351 -26.43 -5.25 39.31
C PHE A 351 -25.43 -4.13 39.63
N LEU A 352 -25.65 -3.38 40.71
CA LEU A 352 -24.74 -2.29 41.10
C LEU A 352 -23.36 -2.83 41.51
N GLU A 353 -23.33 -3.83 42.40
CA GLU A 353 -22.11 -4.51 42.86
C GLU A 353 -21.31 -5.13 41.70
N ASN A 354 -21.99 -5.64 40.68
CA ASN A 354 -21.36 -6.28 39.51
C ASN A 354 -20.91 -5.29 38.42
N GLU A 355 -21.46 -4.07 38.38
CA GLU A 355 -20.92 -2.97 37.55
C GLU A 355 -19.75 -2.28 38.28
N GLU A 356 -19.84 -2.11 39.60
CA GLU A 356 -18.79 -1.54 40.45
C GLU A 356 -17.52 -2.40 40.43
N ARG A 357 -17.63 -3.72 40.64
CA ARG A 357 -16.53 -4.69 40.41
C ARG A 357 -15.92 -4.63 39.02
N TYR A 358 -16.72 -4.31 37.99
CA TYR A 358 -16.16 -4.15 36.65
C TYR A 358 -15.42 -2.83 36.49
N ASN A 359 -15.87 -1.76 37.15
CA ASN A 359 -15.15 -0.48 37.18
C ASN A 359 -13.82 -0.58 37.95
N GLU A 360 -13.73 -1.39 39.00
CA GLU A 360 -12.47 -1.74 39.67
C GLU A 360 -11.49 -2.39 38.68
N ILE A 361 -11.91 -3.48 38.02
CA ILE A 361 -11.11 -4.20 37.01
C ILE A 361 -10.77 -3.30 35.81
N LYS A 362 -11.66 -2.37 35.43
CA LYS A 362 -11.44 -1.41 34.35
C LYS A 362 -10.35 -0.39 34.70
N ARG A 363 -10.29 0.11 35.95
CA ARG A 363 -9.17 0.94 36.43
C ARG A 363 -7.86 0.17 36.45
N GLU A 364 -7.87 -1.09 36.90
CA GLU A 364 -6.68 -1.95 36.85
C GLU A 364 -6.15 -2.16 35.41
N ILE A 365 -7.04 -2.31 34.42
CA ILE A 365 -6.68 -2.55 33.01
C ILE A 365 -6.26 -1.28 32.26
N LEU A 366 -6.88 -0.12 32.55
CA LEU A 366 -6.66 1.14 31.81
C LEU A 366 -5.71 2.12 32.54
N GLY A 367 -5.47 1.91 33.84
CA GLY A 367 -4.78 2.84 34.73
C GLY A 367 -5.75 3.81 35.43
N ASP A 368 -5.33 4.34 36.58
CA ASP A 368 -6.04 5.41 37.27
C ASP A 368 -5.87 6.74 36.51
N SER A 369 -6.85 7.05 35.66
CA SER A 369 -7.17 8.43 35.29
C SER A 369 -8.15 9.00 36.32
N ASP A 370 -7.73 9.07 37.58
CA ASP A 370 -8.51 9.63 38.68
C ASP A 370 -8.47 11.18 38.61
N ASP A 371 -9.38 11.74 37.83
CA ASP A 371 -9.95 13.07 38.07
C ASP A 371 -11.46 12.90 38.24
N GLU A 372 -11.91 12.74 39.48
CA GLU A 372 -13.34 12.71 39.82
C GLU A 372 -13.93 14.14 39.81
N ASP A 373 -14.73 14.47 38.79
CA ASP A 373 -15.91 15.30 39.04
C ASP A 373 -17.15 14.76 38.31
N SER A 374 -18.26 14.71 39.04
CA SER A 374 -19.60 14.38 38.55
C SER A 374 -20.47 15.63 38.50
N GLY A 375 -19.95 16.70 37.91
CA GLY A 375 -20.63 17.97 37.68
C GLY A 375 -21.73 17.88 36.61
N SER A 376 -22.86 18.56 36.83
CA SER A 376 -24.07 18.43 35.99
C SER A 376 -24.36 19.66 35.11
N GLY A 377 -24.08 19.54 33.82
CA GLY A 377 -24.99 20.01 32.76
C GLY A 377 -24.71 21.34 32.05
N SER A 378 -25.57 21.60 31.04
CA SER A 378 -25.63 22.75 30.11
C SER A 378 -24.49 22.93 29.10
N ASP A 379 -24.87 23.25 27.86
CA ASP A 379 -24.02 23.80 26.81
C ASP A 379 -23.50 25.20 27.18
N TYR A 380 -22.38 25.64 26.59
CA TYR A 380 -22.27 26.82 25.69
C TYR A 380 -20.79 27.12 25.34
N ASP A 381 -20.56 27.89 24.26
CA ASP A 381 -19.25 28.25 23.72
C ASP A 381 -18.36 29.09 24.65
N SER A 382 -17.03 28.88 24.57
CA SER A 382 -16.07 29.95 24.24
C SER A 382 -14.69 29.37 23.91
N ASP A 383 -13.99 29.95 22.94
CA ASP A 383 -12.58 29.67 22.67
C ASP A 383 -11.66 30.10 23.84
N SER A 384 -10.56 29.35 24.02
CA SER A 384 -9.30 29.82 24.62
C SER A 384 -8.18 28.85 24.24
N GLU A 385 -7.19 29.29 23.45
CA GLU A 385 -5.96 28.52 23.23
C GLU A 385 -4.98 28.76 24.39
N SER A 386 -4.53 27.68 25.05
CA SER A 386 -3.22 27.66 25.71
C SER A 386 -2.76 26.22 26.04
N GLU A 387 -1.54 25.93 25.59
CA GLU A 387 -0.59 24.95 26.15
C GLU A 387 -0.88 23.45 25.95
N ASP A 388 0.13 22.74 25.43
CA ASP A 388 0.26 21.29 25.54
C ASP A 388 0.42 20.90 27.01
N ASP A 389 -0.35 19.95 27.50
CA ASP A 389 0.04 19.17 28.67
C ASP A 389 -0.27 17.69 28.47
N VAL A 390 0.78 16.88 28.44
CA VAL A 390 0.73 15.45 28.16
C VAL A 390 0.58 14.72 29.48
N ALA A 391 -0.56 14.05 29.69
CA ALA A 391 -0.77 13.19 30.86
C ALA A 391 0.42 12.22 31.02
N PRO A 392 1.00 12.10 32.23
CA PRO A 392 2.44 11.92 32.37
C PRO A 392 2.96 10.60 31.82
N GLU A 393 3.86 10.71 30.84
CA GLU A 393 4.76 9.62 30.49
C GLU A 393 5.60 9.21 31.72
N LYS A 394 6.16 7.99 31.69
CA LYS A 394 7.30 7.61 32.54
C LYS A 394 8.54 8.41 32.15
N GLU A 395 8.60 9.70 32.50
CA GLU A 395 9.60 10.69 32.07
C GLU A 395 10.21 10.36 30.70
N GLY A 396 9.39 10.43 29.65
CA GLY A 396 9.82 10.07 28.30
C GLY A 396 10.93 11.01 27.85
N ILE A 397 12.17 10.52 27.93
CA ILE A 397 13.36 11.32 27.63
C ILE A 397 13.27 11.76 26.18
N THR A 398 12.85 13.01 25.97
CA THR A 398 12.71 13.62 24.67
C THR A 398 14.10 13.62 24.02
N ASP A 399 14.31 12.81 22.97
CA ASP A 399 15.65 12.57 22.40
C ASP A 399 16.12 13.76 21.53
N MET A 400 16.42 14.86 22.22
CA MET A 400 17.15 16.03 21.72
C MET A 400 18.58 15.70 21.26
N THR A 401 19.02 14.43 21.37
CA THR A 401 20.35 13.96 20.97
C THR A 401 20.35 13.12 19.68
N GLU A 402 19.19 12.95 19.03
CA GLU A 402 18.99 12.23 17.76
C GLU A 402 19.68 10.84 17.72
N THR A 403 19.77 10.12 18.84
CA THR A 403 20.65 8.94 18.97
C THR A 403 20.36 7.87 17.92
N ASN A 404 19.08 7.65 17.60
CA ASN A 404 18.63 6.69 16.60
C ASN A 404 19.09 7.05 15.18
N LEU A 405 19.09 8.34 14.80
CA LEU A 405 19.61 8.81 13.52
C LEU A 405 21.13 8.70 13.48
N ILE A 406 21.83 9.04 14.57
CA ILE A 406 23.30 8.87 14.67
C ILE A 406 23.68 7.39 14.57
N ASN A 407 22.91 6.49 15.17
CA ASN A 407 23.12 5.05 15.09
C ASN A 407 22.83 4.49 13.69
N LEU A 408 21.79 4.98 12.99
CA LEU A 408 21.53 4.65 11.59
C LEU A 408 22.68 5.12 10.68
N ARG A 409 23.10 6.39 10.79
CA ARG A 409 24.25 6.95 10.04
C ARG A 409 25.53 6.16 10.30
N ARG A 410 25.82 5.81 11.56
CA ARG A 410 26.96 4.95 11.94
C ARG A 410 26.87 3.56 11.31
N THR A 411 25.68 2.96 11.28
CA THR A 411 25.45 1.63 10.68
C THR A 411 25.67 1.66 9.16
N ILE A 412 25.19 2.69 8.48
CA ILE A 412 25.42 2.91 7.04
C ILE A 412 26.91 3.12 6.75
N TYR A 413 27.58 4.01 7.49
CA TYR A 413 29.03 4.26 7.37
C TYR A 413 29.85 2.98 7.54
N LEU A 414 29.61 2.21 8.60
CA LEU A 414 30.33 0.96 8.86
C LEU A 414 30.02 -0.09 7.80
N THR A 415 28.79 -0.16 7.29
CA THR A 415 28.41 -1.07 6.20
C THR A 415 29.18 -0.78 4.91
N ILE A 416 29.33 0.50 4.55
CA ILE A 416 30.11 0.94 3.39
C ILE A 416 31.59 0.60 3.61
N MET A 417 32.18 1.00 4.74
CA MET A 417 33.61 0.84 5.00
C MET A 417 34.04 -0.62 5.25
N ASN A 418 33.12 -1.48 5.69
CA ASN A 418 33.33 -2.94 5.83
C ASN A 418 32.91 -3.73 4.58
N SER A 419 32.90 -3.11 3.40
CA SER A 419 32.69 -3.78 2.11
C SER A 419 33.90 -3.61 1.19
N LEU A 420 34.23 -4.65 0.43
CA LEU A 420 35.40 -4.68 -0.46
C LEU A 420 35.05 -4.22 -1.88
N ASN A 421 33.80 -4.39 -2.31
CA ASN A 421 33.32 -4.02 -3.64
C ASN A 421 31.95 -3.33 -3.57
N PHE A 422 31.63 -2.46 -4.55
CA PHE A 422 30.39 -1.68 -4.55
C PHE A 422 29.13 -2.56 -4.58
N GLU A 423 29.16 -3.71 -5.27
CA GLU A 423 28.05 -4.67 -5.28
C GLU A 423 27.78 -5.27 -3.89
N GLU A 424 28.84 -5.54 -3.14
CA GLU A 424 28.75 -6.02 -1.75
C GLU A 424 28.21 -4.91 -0.84
N ALA A 425 28.68 -3.67 -1.02
CA ALA A 425 28.18 -2.50 -0.31
C ALA A 425 26.66 -2.34 -0.50
N VAL A 426 26.20 -2.31 -1.76
CA VAL A 426 24.78 -2.16 -2.11
C VAL A 426 23.96 -3.34 -1.57
N HIS A 427 24.41 -4.58 -1.73
CA HIS A 427 23.70 -5.76 -1.24
C HIS A 427 23.63 -5.85 0.30
N LYS A 428 24.60 -5.27 1.04
CA LYS A 428 24.51 -5.11 2.50
C LYS A 428 23.59 -3.94 2.88
N LEU A 429 23.70 -2.80 2.22
CA LEU A 429 22.88 -1.60 2.49
C LEU A 429 21.40 -1.85 2.24
N LEU A 430 21.04 -2.61 1.19
CA LEU A 430 19.66 -3.09 0.94
C LEU A 430 19.12 -4.07 2.00
N LYS A 431 19.93 -4.44 3.01
CA LYS A 431 19.54 -5.26 4.17
C LYS A 431 19.66 -4.51 5.49
N VAL A 432 20.08 -3.25 5.47
CA VAL A 432 19.93 -2.36 6.63
C VAL A 432 18.45 -2.02 6.72
N ASN A 433 17.82 -2.28 7.87
CA ASN A 433 16.44 -1.86 8.10
C ASN A 433 16.42 -0.33 8.26
N ILE A 434 15.99 0.37 7.20
CA ILE A 434 15.84 1.82 7.18
C ILE A 434 14.36 2.12 7.45
N PRO A 435 14.02 2.89 8.51
CA PRO A 435 12.64 3.29 8.76
C PRO A 435 12.08 4.12 7.60
N GLU A 436 10.80 3.91 7.29
CA GLU A 436 10.10 4.64 6.23
C GLU A 436 10.24 6.16 6.41
N GLY A 437 10.61 6.87 5.34
CA GLY A 437 10.88 8.31 5.37
C GLY A 437 12.30 8.70 5.79
N ARG A 438 13.17 7.75 6.16
CA ARG A 438 14.60 8.00 6.44
C ARG A 438 15.54 7.58 5.30
N GLU A 439 15.02 7.24 4.12
CA GLU A 439 15.78 6.85 2.93
C GLU A 439 16.73 7.97 2.45
N VAL A 440 16.34 9.24 2.65
CA VAL A 440 17.18 10.42 2.38
C VAL A 440 18.53 10.33 3.09
N GLU A 441 18.57 9.74 4.29
CA GLU A 441 19.79 9.60 5.08
C GLU A 441 20.79 8.61 4.49
N LEU A 442 20.33 7.61 3.74
CA LEU A 442 21.23 6.71 3.01
C LEU A 442 21.95 7.47 1.89
N VAL A 443 21.21 8.27 1.11
CA VAL A 443 21.76 9.09 0.03
C VAL A 443 22.70 10.17 0.58
N ASN A 444 22.29 10.88 1.63
CA ASN A 444 23.12 11.86 2.33
C ASN A 444 24.44 11.21 2.78
N MET A 445 24.40 10.06 3.47
CA MET A 445 25.57 9.36 3.98
C MET A 445 26.52 8.83 2.90
N ILE A 446 26.00 8.32 1.78
CA ILE A 446 26.84 7.88 0.64
C ILE A 446 27.66 9.06 0.10
N ILE A 447 27.03 10.23 -0.08
CA ILE A 447 27.69 11.43 -0.60
C ILE A 447 28.63 12.03 0.46
N GLU A 448 28.25 12.06 1.74
CA GLU A 448 29.11 12.52 2.82
C GLU A 448 30.38 11.65 2.93
N CYS A 449 30.25 10.32 2.89
CA CYS A 449 31.40 9.40 2.91
C CYS A 449 32.34 9.66 1.72
N CYS A 450 31.79 9.84 0.53
CA CYS A 450 32.55 10.22 -0.66
C CYS A 450 33.26 11.59 -0.49
N SER A 451 32.60 12.57 0.14
CA SER A 451 33.14 13.92 0.35
C SER A 451 34.32 13.98 1.33
N GLN A 452 34.36 13.08 2.33
CA GLN A 452 35.37 13.08 3.40
C GLN A 452 36.64 12.30 3.02
N GLU A 453 36.61 11.53 1.93
CA GLU A 453 37.79 10.84 1.39
C GLU A 453 38.86 11.83 0.92
N ARG A 454 40.15 11.49 1.13
CA ARG A 454 41.27 12.33 0.66
C ARG A 454 41.30 12.48 -0.87
N THR A 455 40.75 11.50 -1.60
CA THR A 455 40.65 11.46 -3.05
C THR A 455 39.42 10.67 -3.46
N TYR A 456 38.63 11.20 -4.39
CA TYR A 456 37.50 10.49 -5.00
C TYR A 456 37.85 9.04 -5.38
N LYS A 457 37.00 8.10 -4.97
CA LYS A 457 37.06 6.67 -5.34
C LYS A 457 35.81 6.36 -6.16
N ALA A 458 36.00 5.86 -7.39
CA ALA A 458 34.90 5.48 -8.29
C ALA A 458 33.90 4.49 -7.65
N PHE A 459 34.35 3.69 -6.67
CA PHE A 459 33.52 2.89 -5.76
C PHE A 459 32.24 3.62 -5.27
N PHE A 460 32.32 4.89 -4.87
CA PHE A 460 31.14 5.64 -4.44
C PHE A 460 30.20 5.95 -5.61
N GLY A 461 30.72 6.39 -6.76
CA GLY A 461 29.95 6.59 -7.98
C GLY A 461 29.22 5.31 -8.41
N SER A 462 29.89 4.15 -8.35
CA SER A 462 29.28 2.84 -8.65
C SER A 462 28.22 2.40 -7.62
N ILE A 463 28.34 2.78 -6.35
CA ILE A 463 27.25 2.59 -5.35
C ILE A 463 26.04 3.46 -5.74
N GLY A 464 26.25 4.76 -5.98
CA GLY A 464 25.19 5.70 -6.34
C GLY A 464 24.48 5.28 -7.63
N GLU A 465 25.24 4.97 -8.68
CA GLU A 465 24.75 4.48 -9.96
C GLU A 465 23.89 3.22 -9.77
N ARG A 466 24.36 2.26 -8.97
CA ARG A 466 23.64 1.01 -8.76
C ARG A 466 22.34 1.24 -7.99
N PHE A 467 22.32 2.10 -6.97
CA PHE A 467 21.08 2.46 -6.25
C PHE A 467 20.08 3.18 -7.17
N ALA A 468 20.53 4.21 -7.90
CA ALA A 468 19.67 4.99 -8.79
C ALA A 468 19.14 4.18 -9.99
N LYS A 469 19.83 3.10 -10.40
CA LYS A 469 19.35 2.14 -11.42
C LYS A 469 18.57 0.94 -10.85
N LEU A 470 18.40 0.84 -9.52
CA LEU A 470 17.63 -0.24 -8.88
C LEU A 470 16.18 0.15 -8.56
N ASN A 471 15.94 1.38 -8.10
CA ASN A 471 14.59 1.88 -7.82
C ASN A 471 14.56 3.40 -8.03
N ARG A 472 13.51 3.87 -8.71
CA ARG A 472 13.24 5.29 -8.98
C ARG A 472 13.30 6.18 -7.72
N ILE A 473 12.88 5.67 -6.56
CA ILE A 473 12.96 6.41 -5.29
C ILE A 473 14.39 6.89 -5.02
N TRP A 474 15.40 6.05 -5.26
CA TRP A 474 16.80 6.46 -5.11
C TRP A 474 17.22 7.45 -6.19
N THR A 475 16.76 7.28 -7.44
CA THR A 475 17.01 8.21 -8.55
C THR A 475 16.52 9.62 -8.21
N ASP A 476 15.29 9.73 -7.71
CA ASP A 476 14.67 11.01 -7.38
C ASP A 476 15.38 11.63 -6.15
N LEU A 477 15.67 10.84 -5.10
CA LEU A 477 16.47 11.31 -3.94
C LEU A 477 17.91 11.76 -4.29
N PHE A 478 18.57 11.14 -5.28
CA PHE A 478 19.89 11.60 -5.76
C PHE A 478 19.81 12.90 -6.58
N GLN A 479 18.67 13.17 -7.23
CA GLN A 479 18.42 14.45 -7.92
C GLN A 479 18.15 15.56 -6.89
N ASP A 480 17.30 15.30 -5.90
CA ASP A 480 17.07 16.23 -4.76
C ASP A 480 18.36 16.51 -3.98
N ALA A 481 19.27 15.53 -3.90
CA ALA A 481 20.58 15.72 -3.31
C ALA A 481 21.48 16.61 -4.20
N PHE A 482 21.48 16.44 -5.52
CA PHE A 482 22.25 17.29 -6.44
C PHE A 482 21.92 18.78 -6.23
N GLN A 483 20.63 19.13 -6.19
CA GLN A 483 20.17 20.50 -5.96
C GLN A 483 20.63 21.02 -4.58
N ARG A 484 20.29 20.31 -3.49
CA ARG A 484 20.68 20.73 -2.12
C ARG A 484 22.19 20.91 -1.95
N TYR A 485 23.00 20.04 -2.57
CA TYR A 485 24.45 20.20 -2.57
C TYR A 485 24.90 21.37 -3.46
N TYR A 486 24.27 21.61 -4.61
CA TYR A 486 24.59 22.74 -5.48
C TYR A 486 24.34 24.09 -4.79
N ASP A 487 23.15 24.30 -4.23
CA ASP A 487 22.77 25.55 -3.55
C ASP A 487 23.73 25.89 -2.38
N THR A 488 24.33 24.87 -1.78
CA THR A 488 25.23 25.00 -0.63
C THR A 488 26.72 24.84 -0.94
N ILE A 489 27.16 24.71 -2.22
CA ILE A 489 28.59 24.54 -2.58
C ILE A 489 29.54 25.62 -2.04
N HIS A 490 29.05 26.82 -1.77
CA HIS A 490 29.81 27.90 -1.13
C HIS A 490 30.33 27.54 0.29
N ARG A 491 29.73 26.54 0.95
CA ARG A 491 30.09 26.06 2.30
C ARG A 491 31.15 24.97 2.31
N TYR A 492 31.45 24.34 1.16
CA TYR A 492 32.30 23.16 1.10
C TYR A 492 33.75 23.51 0.74
N GLU A 493 34.69 22.94 1.49
CA GLU A 493 36.12 23.04 1.21
C GLU A 493 36.49 22.37 -0.13
N THR A 494 37.52 22.90 -0.81
CA THR A 494 37.87 22.52 -2.20
C THR A 494 38.08 21.02 -2.42
N ASN A 495 38.56 20.26 -1.42
CA ASN A 495 38.70 18.81 -1.52
C ASN A 495 37.36 18.07 -1.46
N LYS A 496 36.45 18.49 -0.56
CA LYS A 496 35.10 17.90 -0.46
C LYS A 496 34.29 18.19 -1.72
N LEU A 497 34.30 19.46 -2.15
CA LEU A 497 33.65 19.93 -3.37
C LEU A 497 34.17 19.18 -4.60
N ARG A 498 35.48 18.91 -4.70
CA ARG A 498 36.06 18.07 -5.76
C ARG A 498 35.47 16.66 -5.79
N ASN A 499 35.37 15.98 -4.64
CA ASN A 499 34.85 14.61 -4.61
C ASN A 499 33.35 14.57 -4.93
N ILE A 500 32.56 15.52 -4.41
CA ILE A 500 31.12 15.62 -4.70
C ILE A 500 30.88 15.92 -6.20
N ALA A 501 31.69 16.80 -6.80
CA ALA A 501 31.63 17.10 -8.23
C ALA A 501 31.99 15.89 -9.11
N ARG A 502 32.99 15.08 -8.74
CA ARG A 502 33.31 13.82 -9.45
C ARG A 502 32.23 12.75 -9.26
N PHE A 503 31.67 12.63 -8.06
CA PHE A 503 30.53 11.73 -7.79
C PHE A 503 29.34 12.04 -8.72
N PHE A 504 28.86 13.28 -8.74
CA PHE A 504 27.74 13.65 -9.62
C PHE A 504 28.13 13.66 -11.11
N GLY A 505 29.40 13.92 -11.44
CA GLY A 505 29.93 13.71 -12.79
C GLY A 505 29.79 12.26 -13.26
N HIS A 506 30.13 11.27 -12.42
CA HIS A 506 29.88 9.85 -12.70
C HIS A 506 28.39 9.55 -12.86
N MET A 507 27.53 10.09 -11.99
CA MET A 507 26.08 9.88 -12.06
C MET A 507 25.45 10.41 -13.36
N LEU A 508 25.92 11.56 -13.87
CA LEU A 508 25.49 12.11 -15.16
C LEU A 508 26.09 11.33 -16.34
N ALA A 509 27.38 10.99 -16.30
CA ALA A 509 28.05 10.26 -17.37
C ALA A 509 27.52 8.83 -17.57
N SER A 510 27.05 8.19 -16.49
CA SER A 510 26.47 6.84 -16.52
C SER A 510 24.96 6.82 -16.78
N ASP A 511 24.30 7.96 -17.00
CA ASP A 511 22.83 8.10 -17.07
C ASP A 511 22.13 7.48 -15.85
N ALA A 512 22.68 7.71 -14.66
CA ALA A 512 22.09 7.29 -13.39
C ALA A 512 21.15 8.34 -12.78
N ILE A 513 21.28 9.62 -13.17
CA ILE A 513 20.33 10.70 -12.89
C ILE A 513 20.01 11.45 -14.18
N SER A 514 18.84 12.10 -14.23
CA SER A 514 18.46 12.92 -15.39
C SER A 514 19.41 14.11 -15.54
N TRP A 515 19.80 14.42 -16.79
CA TRP A 515 20.55 15.63 -17.11
C TRP A 515 19.75 16.92 -16.83
N ALA A 516 18.43 16.81 -16.64
CA ALA A 516 17.56 17.92 -16.26
C ALA A 516 17.92 18.55 -14.89
N VAL A 517 18.68 17.88 -14.02
CA VAL A 517 19.19 18.49 -12.78
C VAL A 517 20.10 19.70 -13.01
N LEU A 518 20.64 19.86 -14.23
CA LEU A 518 21.53 20.97 -14.58
C LEU A 518 20.79 22.32 -14.69
N HIS A 519 19.45 22.36 -14.57
CA HIS A 519 18.69 23.62 -14.59
C HIS A 519 19.05 24.58 -13.45
N VAL A 520 19.60 24.07 -12.33
CA VAL A 520 20.09 24.91 -11.21
C VAL A 520 21.42 25.61 -11.55
N VAL A 521 22.12 25.17 -12.60
CA VAL A 521 23.48 25.62 -12.93
C VAL A 521 23.45 26.91 -13.76
N HIS A 522 23.52 28.04 -13.06
CA HIS A 522 23.57 29.36 -13.67
C HIS A 522 25.02 29.81 -13.91
N MET A 523 25.29 30.36 -15.10
CA MET A 523 26.63 30.72 -15.60
C MET A 523 26.68 32.20 -16.03
N ASN A 524 26.53 33.09 -15.05
CA ASN A 524 26.54 34.55 -15.16
C ASN A 524 27.53 35.19 -14.16
N GLU A 525 27.60 36.52 -14.12
CA GLU A 525 28.56 37.23 -13.27
C GLU A 525 28.06 37.44 -11.82
N GLU A 526 26.74 37.32 -11.60
CA GLU A 526 26.04 37.80 -10.41
C GLU A 526 25.67 36.67 -9.43
N GLU A 527 25.30 35.48 -9.93
CA GLU A 527 24.94 34.31 -9.13
C GLU A 527 26.09 33.29 -9.03
N THR A 528 26.94 33.18 -10.05
CA THR A 528 27.92 32.09 -10.16
C THR A 528 29.15 32.31 -9.27
N THR A 529 29.10 31.82 -8.02
CA THR A 529 30.22 31.87 -7.07
C THR A 529 31.52 31.22 -7.58
N SER A 530 32.64 31.49 -6.91
CA SER A 530 33.92 30.82 -7.19
C SER A 530 33.85 29.31 -6.95
N SER A 531 33.15 28.86 -5.91
CA SER A 531 32.87 27.45 -5.64
C SER A 531 32.05 26.81 -6.77
N SER A 532 31.01 27.50 -7.28
CA SER A 532 30.21 27.07 -8.43
C SER A 532 31.09 26.83 -9.67
N ARG A 533 31.98 27.77 -9.96
CA ARG A 533 32.95 27.67 -11.07
C ARG A 533 33.98 26.55 -10.90
N ILE A 534 34.29 26.12 -9.67
CA ILE A 534 35.15 24.95 -9.41
C ILE A 534 34.35 23.65 -9.52
N PHE A 535 33.11 23.62 -9.04
CA PHE A 535 32.22 22.45 -9.09
C PHE A 535 31.90 22.06 -10.53
N VAL A 536 31.35 22.99 -11.32
CA VAL A 536 30.98 22.78 -12.74
C VAL A 536 32.20 22.33 -13.55
N LYS A 537 33.37 22.95 -13.30
CA LYS A 537 34.63 22.57 -13.96
C LYS A 537 34.99 21.11 -13.72
N ILE A 538 34.89 20.64 -12.48
CA ILE A 538 35.28 19.28 -12.11
C ILE A 538 34.25 18.26 -12.61
N ALA A 539 32.95 18.53 -12.43
CA ALA A 539 31.88 17.67 -12.89
C ALA A 539 31.92 17.45 -14.42
N PHE A 540 32.01 18.53 -15.20
CA PHE A 540 32.11 18.42 -16.66
C PHE A 540 33.47 17.90 -17.16
N THR A 541 34.53 17.98 -16.36
CA THR A 541 35.78 17.26 -16.67
C THR A 541 35.60 15.76 -16.50
N GLU A 542 34.94 15.29 -15.43
CA GLU A 542 34.62 13.88 -15.22
C GLU A 542 33.76 13.32 -16.35
N VAL A 543 32.67 14.02 -16.69
CA VAL A 543 31.77 13.62 -17.78
C VAL A 543 32.50 13.57 -19.14
N LYS A 544 33.46 14.49 -19.36
CA LYS A 544 34.32 14.48 -20.55
C LYS A 544 35.32 13.33 -20.57
N GLU A 545 35.84 12.92 -19.41
CA GLU A 545 36.76 11.78 -19.27
C GLU A 545 36.03 10.44 -19.52
N GLU A 546 34.80 10.26 -19.03
CA GLU A 546 34.00 9.04 -19.23
C GLU A 546 33.30 8.97 -20.61
N LEU A 547 32.56 10.00 -21.04
CA LEU A 547 31.81 9.97 -22.31
C LEU A 547 32.63 10.37 -23.55
N GLY A 548 33.69 11.16 -23.36
CA GLY A 548 34.40 11.83 -24.44
C GLY A 548 33.65 13.06 -24.99
N LEU A 549 34.41 14.02 -25.52
CA LEU A 549 33.90 15.34 -25.91
C LEU A 549 32.77 15.31 -26.96
N LYS A 550 32.79 14.36 -27.91
CA LYS A 550 31.76 14.28 -28.96
C LYS A 550 30.38 13.94 -28.39
N LYS A 551 30.29 12.86 -27.61
CA LYS A 551 29.04 12.44 -26.94
C LYS A 551 28.53 13.49 -25.97
N LEU A 552 29.43 14.21 -25.28
CA LEU A 552 29.06 15.33 -24.42
C LEU A 552 28.36 16.45 -25.22
N VAL A 553 28.90 16.85 -26.37
CA VAL A 553 28.24 17.84 -27.25
C VAL A 553 26.92 17.29 -27.81
N GLU A 554 26.89 16.04 -28.27
CA GLU A 554 25.66 15.38 -28.77
C GLU A 554 24.54 15.37 -27.72
N ARG A 555 24.85 15.10 -26.44
CA ARG A 555 23.89 15.17 -25.33
C ARG A 555 23.46 16.59 -24.97
N LEU A 556 24.39 17.54 -24.98
CA LEU A 556 24.09 18.94 -24.67
C LEU A 556 23.31 19.66 -25.78
N LYS A 557 23.29 19.15 -27.01
CA LYS A 557 22.42 19.63 -28.11
C LYS A 557 21.10 18.85 -28.25
N PHE A 558 20.72 18.02 -27.29
CA PHE A 558 19.46 17.27 -27.34
C PHE A 558 18.25 18.23 -27.13
N PRO A 559 17.22 18.25 -28.02
CA PRO A 559 16.17 19.27 -27.99
C PRO A 559 15.40 19.37 -26.67
N ASP A 560 14.90 18.24 -26.17
CA ASP A 560 14.01 18.19 -25.00
C ASP A 560 14.70 18.65 -23.70
N LEU A 561 16.04 18.69 -23.68
CA LEU A 561 16.85 19.10 -22.54
C LEU A 561 17.36 20.54 -22.65
N GLN A 562 17.18 21.23 -23.78
CA GLN A 562 17.62 22.63 -23.93
C GLN A 562 17.08 23.57 -22.83
N PRO A 563 15.80 23.49 -22.38
CA PRO A 563 15.31 24.33 -21.28
C PRO A 563 16.10 24.16 -19.98
N ALA A 564 16.57 22.95 -19.69
CA ALA A 564 17.38 22.65 -18.51
C ALA A 564 18.84 23.09 -18.63
N PHE A 565 19.28 23.57 -19.80
CA PHE A 565 20.63 24.10 -20.02
C PHE A 565 20.64 25.63 -20.23
N ALA A 566 19.50 26.31 -20.23
CA ALA A 566 19.39 27.74 -20.52
C ALA A 566 20.23 28.63 -19.58
N GLY A 567 20.21 28.37 -18.27
CA GLY A 567 21.05 29.08 -17.28
C GLY A 567 22.55 28.84 -17.46
N MET A 568 22.94 27.73 -18.09
CA MET A 568 24.33 27.34 -18.34
C MET A 568 24.85 27.88 -19.69
N PHE A 569 23.97 27.99 -20.70
CA PHE A 569 24.26 28.55 -22.03
C PHE A 569 23.39 29.77 -22.35
N PRO A 570 23.52 30.87 -21.59
CA PRO A 570 22.67 32.06 -21.69
C PRO A 570 22.72 32.74 -23.06
N THR A 571 21.54 32.90 -23.68
CA THR A 571 21.29 33.64 -24.94
C THR A 571 20.31 34.82 -24.73
N ASP A 572 20.19 35.27 -23.48
CA ASP A 572 19.43 36.45 -23.04
C ASP A 572 20.22 37.75 -23.23
N ASN A 573 21.45 37.77 -22.72
CA ASN A 573 22.22 38.98 -22.49
C ASN A 573 23.67 38.76 -22.97
N PRO A 574 24.18 39.60 -23.90
CA PRO A 574 25.55 39.46 -24.40
C PRO A 574 26.64 39.49 -23.32
N ARG A 575 26.41 40.01 -22.11
CA ARG A 575 27.33 39.89 -20.97
C ARG A 575 27.39 38.44 -20.45
N ASN A 576 26.23 37.83 -20.20
CA ASN A 576 26.10 36.46 -19.71
C ASN A 576 26.64 35.46 -20.74
N THR A 577 26.28 35.61 -22.02
CA THR A 577 26.81 34.77 -23.11
C THR A 577 28.34 34.84 -23.19
N ARG A 578 28.94 36.04 -23.09
CA ARG A 578 30.41 36.21 -23.06
C ARG A 578 31.05 35.53 -21.85
N PHE A 579 30.43 35.63 -20.68
CA PHE A 579 30.92 34.99 -19.46
C PHE A 579 30.94 33.47 -19.61
N SER A 580 29.83 32.86 -20.05
CA SER A 580 29.74 31.41 -20.29
C SER A 580 30.73 30.94 -21.38
N ILE A 581 30.82 31.61 -22.53
CA ILE A 581 31.79 31.30 -23.59
C ILE A 581 33.24 31.32 -23.06
N ASN A 582 33.61 32.34 -22.29
CA ASN A 582 34.95 32.49 -21.72
C ASN A 582 35.25 31.41 -20.67
N TYR A 583 34.26 31.06 -19.84
CA TYR A 583 34.41 30.01 -18.84
C TYR A 583 34.57 28.61 -19.47
N PHE A 584 33.68 28.22 -20.38
CA PHE A 584 33.72 26.90 -21.02
C PHE A 584 34.95 26.72 -21.91
N THR A 585 35.50 27.79 -22.50
CA THR A 585 36.81 27.71 -23.15
C THR A 585 37.98 27.55 -22.17
N GLN A 586 38.01 28.26 -21.05
CA GLN A 586 39.05 28.12 -20.02
C GLN A 586 39.12 26.71 -19.40
N ILE A 587 38.01 25.97 -19.37
CA ILE A 587 37.99 24.56 -18.90
C ILE A 587 38.16 23.54 -20.03
N GLY A 588 38.44 23.98 -21.26
CA GLY A 588 38.73 23.09 -22.38
C GLY A 588 37.49 22.39 -22.97
N LEU A 589 36.34 23.05 -22.94
CA LEU A 589 35.05 22.60 -23.48
C LEU A 589 34.51 23.56 -24.56
N GLY A 590 35.40 24.25 -25.28
CA GLY A 590 35.04 25.27 -26.27
C GLY A 590 34.06 24.84 -27.37
N ALA A 591 34.03 23.55 -27.75
CA ALA A 591 33.08 23.01 -28.73
C ALA A 591 31.61 23.08 -28.27
N VAL A 592 31.36 23.13 -26.96
CA VAL A 592 30.02 23.35 -26.39
C VAL A 592 29.54 24.80 -26.60
N THR A 593 30.47 25.72 -26.92
CA THR A 593 30.18 27.17 -27.01
C THR A 593 29.88 27.66 -28.42
N GLU A 594 29.77 26.77 -29.40
CA GLU A 594 29.60 27.09 -30.82
C GLU A 594 28.30 27.90 -31.07
N ASP A 595 27.16 27.39 -30.62
CA ASP A 595 25.85 27.99 -30.87
C ASP A 595 25.72 29.38 -30.21
N MET A 596 26.29 29.55 -29.00
CA MET A 596 26.41 30.84 -28.32
C MET A 596 27.28 31.85 -29.08
N ARG A 597 28.29 31.42 -29.84
CA ARG A 597 29.14 32.30 -30.65
C ARG A 597 28.45 32.76 -31.93
N GLU A 598 27.63 31.89 -32.52
CA GLU A 598 26.79 32.24 -33.67
C GLU A 598 25.69 33.22 -33.24
N TRP A 599 25.03 32.96 -32.11
CA TRP A 599 24.09 33.92 -31.52
C TRP A 599 24.76 35.28 -31.23
N LEU A 600 25.94 35.30 -30.60
CA LEU A 600 26.65 36.54 -30.27
C LEU A 600 27.07 37.37 -31.50
N GLN A 601 27.33 36.73 -32.65
CA GLN A 601 27.58 37.42 -33.92
C GLN A 601 26.31 38.06 -34.51
N ASN A 602 25.14 37.46 -34.29
CA ASN A 602 23.85 37.95 -34.77
C ASN A 602 23.14 38.90 -33.78
N ALA A 603 23.44 38.81 -32.49
CA ALA A 603 22.84 39.61 -31.42
C ALA A 603 22.84 41.14 -31.67
N PRO A 604 23.86 41.78 -32.29
CA PRO A 604 23.81 43.21 -32.62
C PRO A 604 22.70 43.59 -33.61
N LYS A 605 22.24 42.65 -34.45
CA LYS A 605 21.10 42.85 -35.36
C LYS A 605 19.78 42.64 -34.62
N LEU A 606 19.65 41.52 -33.92
CA LEU A 606 18.46 41.15 -33.14
C LEU A 606 18.12 42.22 -32.07
N LEU A 607 19.14 42.78 -31.39
CA LEU A 607 18.98 43.87 -30.43
C LEU A 607 18.67 45.23 -31.07
N ALA A 608 18.97 45.42 -32.35
CA ALA A 608 18.54 46.59 -33.11
C ALA A 608 17.08 46.43 -33.59
N GLU A 609 16.72 45.25 -34.08
CA GLU A 609 15.35 44.89 -34.48
C GLU A 609 14.37 44.93 -33.28
N GLN A 610 14.76 44.40 -32.12
CA GLN A 610 13.98 44.51 -30.88
C GLN A 610 13.83 45.96 -30.41
N ARG A 611 14.84 46.81 -30.60
CA ARG A 611 14.74 48.24 -30.27
C ARG A 611 13.86 49.00 -31.24
N ALA A 612 13.92 48.70 -32.54
CA ALA A 612 13.00 49.26 -33.52
C ALA A 612 11.54 48.85 -33.22
N ALA A 613 11.29 47.57 -32.95
CA ALA A 613 9.96 47.06 -32.57
C ALA A 613 9.42 47.66 -31.27
N ALA A 614 10.29 47.97 -30.30
CA ALA A 614 9.91 48.71 -29.10
C ALA A 614 9.56 50.18 -29.41
N GLN A 615 10.28 50.84 -30.32
CA GLN A 615 10.02 52.23 -30.72
C GLN A 615 8.74 52.38 -31.56
N ASP A 616 8.41 51.42 -32.42
CA ASP A 616 7.13 51.37 -33.16
C ASP A 616 5.89 51.16 -32.25
N SER A 617 6.07 50.89 -30.95
CA SER A 617 4.99 50.54 -30.02
C SER A 617 4.51 51.68 -29.10
N SER A 618 5.08 52.90 -29.20
CA SER A 618 4.84 53.96 -28.21
C SER A 618 4.73 55.39 -28.77
N ASP A 619 3.71 55.64 -29.60
CA ASP A 619 3.34 57.00 -30.06
C ASP A 619 1.87 57.33 -29.71
N SER A 620 1.64 57.89 -28.51
CA SER A 620 0.44 58.70 -28.14
C SER A 620 0.55 59.29 -26.71
N ASP A 621 0.74 60.61 -26.65
CA ASP A 621 0.38 61.64 -25.64
C ASP A 621 -0.30 61.27 -24.29
N SER A 622 -0.08 62.00 -23.17
CA SER A 622 0.96 63.01 -22.86
C SER A 622 1.07 63.35 -21.35
N SER A 623 2.05 64.20 -21.01
CA SER A 623 2.61 64.56 -19.69
C SER A 623 1.69 65.14 -18.58
N SER A 624 2.10 64.96 -17.32
CA SER A 624 2.27 66.09 -16.37
C SER A 624 3.41 65.82 -15.36
N VAL A 625 3.91 66.86 -14.67
CA VAL A 625 5.22 66.87 -13.99
C VAL A 625 5.15 67.04 -12.46
N LEU A 626 6.20 66.62 -11.74
CA LEU A 626 6.92 67.47 -10.77
C LEU A 626 8.31 66.85 -10.40
N SER A 627 9.21 67.67 -9.85
CA SER A 627 10.62 67.30 -9.57
C SER A 627 11.27 68.23 -8.52
N SER A 628 12.11 67.68 -7.64
CA SER A 628 13.20 68.39 -6.93
C SER A 628 14.14 67.41 -6.21
N SER A 629 15.42 67.79 -6.04
CA SER A 629 16.53 66.94 -5.56
C SER A 629 17.08 67.38 -4.18
N GLU A 630 18.41 67.24 -3.98
CA GLU A 630 19.27 67.69 -2.86
C GLU A 630 19.41 66.73 -1.65
N SER A 631 20.60 66.52 -1.05
CA SER A 631 22.02 66.70 -1.49
C SER A 631 23.01 66.00 -0.51
N ASP A 632 24.33 66.22 -0.71
CA ASP A 632 25.46 66.12 0.25
C ASP A 632 26.38 64.86 0.26
N LEU A 633 27.72 64.95 0.41
CA LEU A 633 28.74 65.94 -0.04
C LEU A 633 30.18 65.42 0.27
N SER A 634 31.21 65.89 -0.46
CA SER A 634 32.64 66.15 -0.04
C SER A 634 33.75 65.78 -1.08
N SER A 635 34.91 66.42 -0.94
CA SER A 635 36.03 66.65 -1.90
C SER A 635 37.19 65.61 -1.84
N SER A 636 38.35 65.69 -2.52
CA SER A 636 39.08 66.75 -3.29
C SER A 636 40.20 66.20 -4.22
N ASP A 637 40.43 66.85 -5.37
CA ASP A 637 41.70 67.08 -6.14
C ASP A 637 42.70 65.93 -6.47
N TYR A 638 43.43 65.91 -7.60
CA TYR A 638 44.06 66.99 -8.40
C TYR A 638 44.00 66.79 -9.95
N SER A 639 43.96 67.92 -10.69
CA SER A 639 44.64 68.31 -11.97
C SER A 639 45.21 67.26 -12.99
N SER A 640 45.18 67.46 -14.33
CA SER A 640 44.65 68.55 -15.20
C SER A 640 44.58 68.15 -16.70
N ASP A 641 43.81 68.91 -17.50
CA ASP A 641 43.69 69.07 -18.98
C ASP A 641 44.59 68.33 -20.01
N ASP A 642 43.89 67.59 -20.89
CA ASP A 642 43.56 67.86 -22.32
C ASP A 642 44.59 68.16 -23.45
N SER A 643 44.14 67.72 -24.65
CA SER A 643 44.35 68.15 -26.05
C SER A 643 45.72 68.37 -26.73
N ARG A 644 46.05 67.35 -27.55
CA ARG A 644 46.32 67.40 -29.02
C ARG A 644 47.73 67.72 -29.58
N TYR A 645 48.05 66.91 -30.60
CA TYR A 645 48.81 67.19 -31.85
C TYR A 645 50.36 67.09 -31.96
N ARG A 646 50.76 66.44 -33.08
CA ARG A 646 51.95 66.64 -33.95
C ARG A 646 53.34 66.04 -33.59
N ARG A 647 53.63 64.92 -34.28
CA ARG A 647 54.81 64.61 -35.12
C ARG A 647 56.24 65.11 -34.72
N ARG A 648 57.11 64.12 -34.42
CA ARG A 648 58.50 63.92 -34.94
C ARG A 648 59.44 65.14 -35.19
N ARG A 649 60.56 65.19 -34.45
CA ARG A 649 61.99 65.47 -34.83
C ARG A 649 62.77 66.01 -33.59
N ARG A 650 64.11 66.10 -33.51
CA ARG A 650 65.30 65.30 -33.97
C ARG A 650 66.56 66.06 -33.44
N TYR A 651 67.70 65.36 -33.20
CA TYR A 651 69.00 65.91 -32.71
C TYR A 651 69.01 66.40 -31.24
N SER A 652 70.15 66.53 -30.51
CA SER A 652 71.48 65.84 -30.53
C SER A 652 72.39 66.39 -29.41
N SER A 653 73.53 65.73 -29.14
CA SER A 653 74.67 66.13 -28.28
C SER A 653 74.38 66.16 -26.76
N ASP A 654 75.28 65.77 -25.85
CA ASP A 654 76.55 65.00 -25.92
C ASP A 654 76.82 64.37 -24.50
N SER A 655 77.93 63.70 -24.11
CA SER A 655 79.23 63.50 -24.75
C SER A 655 79.93 62.19 -24.33
N ARG A 656 80.78 61.68 -25.24
CA ARG A 656 82.01 60.88 -25.00
C ARG A 656 81.87 59.48 -24.37
N SER A 657 82.98 58.71 -24.47
CA SER A 657 82.97 57.25 -24.64
C SER A 657 84.15 56.54 -23.91
N PRO A 658 84.54 55.28 -24.20
CA PRO A 658 84.40 54.14 -23.28
C PRO A 658 85.76 53.52 -22.86
N PRO A 659 85.81 52.30 -22.26
CA PRO A 659 86.14 51.14 -23.11
C PRO A 659 85.71 49.71 -22.64
N ARG A 660 85.50 48.81 -23.64
CA ARG A 660 85.84 47.35 -23.65
C ARG A 660 85.12 46.40 -22.65
N ARG A 661 85.30 45.06 -22.71
CA ARG A 661 85.13 44.04 -23.79
C ARG A 661 85.64 42.65 -23.31
N ARG A 662 84.85 41.59 -23.51
CA ARG A 662 85.23 40.18 -23.87
C ARG A 662 86.20 39.35 -23.00
N ARG A 663 85.77 38.13 -22.64
CA ARG A 663 86.15 36.80 -23.23
C ARG A 663 85.03 35.78 -22.88
N TYR A 664 84.58 34.83 -23.73
CA TYR A 664 85.21 33.65 -24.37
C TYR A 664 85.48 32.49 -23.37
N SER A 665 85.16 31.20 -23.58
CA SER A 665 84.21 30.48 -24.47
C SER A 665 84.20 28.97 -24.13
N SER A 666 83.13 28.24 -24.51
CA SER A 666 83.07 26.78 -24.80
C SER A 666 83.28 25.68 -23.73
N ASP A 667 82.40 24.67 -23.80
CA ASP A 667 82.57 23.21 -23.50
C ASP A 667 82.97 22.77 -22.06
N ASP A 668 82.77 21.53 -21.58
CA ASP A 668 82.32 20.27 -22.23
C ASP A 668 81.36 19.43 -21.31
N SER A 669 81.27 18.11 -21.47
CA SER A 669 80.04 17.32 -21.27
C SER A 669 80.16 16.01 -20.45
N ARG A 670 79.00 15.46 -20.03
CA ARG A 670 78.66 14.01 -19.78
C ARG A 670 79.23 13.25 -18.53
N SER A 671 78.30 12.91 -17.60
CA SER A 671 77.87 11.51 -17.23
C SER A 671 78.84 10.46 -16.59
N PRO A 672 78.37 9.32 -16.00
CA PRO A 672 77.16 9.05 -15.19
C PRO A 672 77.25 8.00 -14.01
N SER A 673 76.44 8.14 -12.94
CA SER A 673 75.93 7.06 -12.02
C SER A 673 76.96 6.24 -11.16
N PRO A 674 76.61 5.18 -10.35
CA PRO A 674 75.31 4.63 -9.84
C PRO A 674 75.23 4.13 -8.34
N ARG A 675 74.00 4.01 -7.76
CA ARG A 675 73.50 2.94 -6.81
C ARG A 675 74.13 2.78 -5.37
N ARG A 676 73.51 2.17 -4.31
CA ARG A 676 72.11 1.78 -3.88
C ARG A 676 72.10 1.15 -2.44
N ARG A 677 70.93 1.10 -1.74
CA ARG A 677 70.54 0.31 -0.51
C ARG A 677 70.87 0.93 0.90
N ARG A 678 70.36 0.43 2.06
CA ARG A 678 68.97 0.32 2.63
C ARG A 678 68.92 -0.60 3.90
N TYR A 679 68.41 -0.13 5.06
CA TYR A 679 67.85 -0.81 6.29
C TYR A 679 68.00 0.16 7.52
N SER A 680 67.41 0.05 8.73
CA SER A 680 66.08 -0.38 9.23
C SER A 680 65.93 -0.05 10.76
N SER A 681 64.70 -0.02 11.30
CA SER A 681 64.29 -0.31 12.70
C SER A 681 64.52 0.65 13.90
N ASP A 682 63.37 1.09 14.48
CA ASP A 682 62.87 0.88 15.87
C ASP A 682 63.23 1.73 17.14
N ASP A 683 62.13 2.16 17.81
CA ASP A 683 61.76 2.23 19.26
C ASP A 683 62.06 3.40 20.27
N SER A 684 60.99 3.76 21.01
CA SER A 684 60.86 4.17 22.44
C SER A 684 61.20 5.58 23.06
N ARG A 685 60.14 6.23 23.62
CA ARG A 685 59.94 6.83 24.98
C ARG A 685 60.73 8.08 25.57
N SER A 686 59.99 9.20 25.72
CA SER A 686 59.80 10.02 26.98
C SER A 686 60.94 10.97 27.53
N PRO A 687 60.86 11.66 28.73
CA PRO A 687 60.17 12.98 28.92
C PRO A 687 60.79 14.11 29.85
N SER A 688 60.50 15.41 29.57
CA SER A 688 60.38 16.61 30.51
C SER A 688 61.60 17.07 31.40
N PRO A 689 61.59 18.10 32.34
CA PRO A 689 60.63 19.20 32.74
C PRO A 689 61.21 20.63 33.20
N ARG A 690 60.31 21.63 33.47
CA ARG A 690 60.41 22.87 34.38
C ARG A 690 61.24 24.13 33.93
N ARG A 691 61.04 25.42 34.34
CA ARG A 691 60.28 26.25 35.40
C ARG A 691 60.23 27.78 34.93
N ARG A 692 59.70 28.89 35.53
CA ARG A 692 58.92 29.37 36.75
C ARG A 692 58.06 30.67 36.41
N ARG A 693 57.93 31.73 37.29
CA ARG A 693 57.00 32.92 37.20
C ARG A 693 57.25 34.07 38.25
N TYR A 694 57.00 35.37 37.94
CA TYR A 694 56.75 36.57 38.83
C TYR A 694 55.97 37.70 38.02
N SER A 695 54.91 38.45 38.39
CA SER A 695 54.38 39.27 39.56
C SER A 695 54.70 40.79 39.47
N SER A 696 53.89 41.82 39.85
CA SER A 696 52.42 42.13 40.08
C SER A 696 52.28 43.67 40.46
N ASP A 697 51.27 44.43 40.99
CA ASP A 697 49.96 44.37 41.74
C ASP A 697 49.14 45.75 41.61
N ASP A 698 48.14 46.04 42.49
CA ASP A 698 47.45 47.34 42.87
C ASP A 698 46.05 47.79 42.27
N SER A 699 45.45 48.93 42.72
CA SER A 699 43.99 49.08 43.10
C SER A 699 43.19 50.39 42.76
N ARG A 700 41.83 50.38 42.88
CA ARG A 700 40.89 51.44 43.44
C ARG A 700 39.35 51.17 43.27
N SER A 701 38.46 52.11 43.68
CA SER A 701 37.02 51.94 44.10
C SER A 701 36.05 53.01 43.48
N PRO A 702 34.79 53.28 43.98
CA PRO A 702 33.50 52.54 43.95
C PRO A 702 32.30 53.45 43.45
N PRO A 703 30.96 53.30 43.77
CA PRO A 703 30.22 52.23 44.50
C PRO A 703 28.82 51.65 44.07
N PRO A 704 28.06 52.01 43.00
CA PRO A 704 26.58 52.01 43.07
C PRO A 704 25.82 50.94 42.23
N ARG A 705 24.50 50.69 42.37
CA ARG A 705 23.68 50.20 43.54
C ARG A 705 22.15 50.15 43.23
N ARG A 706 21.51 48.96 43.09
CA ARG A 706 20.12 48.55 43.51
C ARG A 706 19.71 47.19 42.87
N ARG A 707 18.97 46.25 43.50
CA ARG A 707 18.70 45.98 44.93
C ARG A 707 18.02 44.59 45.18
N TYR A 708 18.68 43.66 45.92
CA TYR A 708 18.10 42.56 46.75
C TYR A 708 17.32 41.43 46.00
N SER A 709 17.05 40.23 46.51
CA SER A 709 17.57 39.36 47.63
C SER A 709 16.94 37.94 47.46
N ASP A 710 17.30 36.84 48.14
CA ASP A 710 18.22 36.56 49.26
C ASP A 710 18.71 35.08 49.22
N ALA A 711 19.72 34.75 50.05
CA ALA A 711 20.04 33.47 50.74
C ALA A 711 20.06 32.09 50.00
N SER A 712 20.81 31.06 50.45
CA SER A 712 22.14 30.93 51.13
C SER A 712 22.46 29.44 51.40
N ASP A 713 23.69 28.91 51.37
CA ASP A 713 24.90 29.23 50.60
C ASP A 713 25.85 27.99 50.61
N ARG A 714 26.94 28.08 49.84
CA ARG A 714 28.26 27.41 49.90
C ARG A 714 28.75 26.89 51.29
N SER A 715 29.73 25.98 51.45
CA SER A 715 30.39 24.98 50.57
C SER A 715 31.11 23.87 51.43
N PRO A 716 32.43 23.51 51.40
CA PRO A 716 32.91 22.13 51.68
C PRO A 716 33.82 22.03 52.94
N PRO A 717 34.62 20.97 53.25
CA PRO A 717 34.73 19.58 52.74
C PRO A 717 34.68 18.50 53.88
N ARG A 718 35.16 17.26 53.64
CA ARG A 718 35.26 16.16 54.65
C ARG A 718 36.04 16.53 55.94
N ARG A 719 35.43 16.28 57.11
CA ARG A 719 35.93 16.31 58.52
C ARG A 719 34.91 15.54 59.41
N ARG A 720 35.16 15.00 60.61
CA ARG A 720 36.34 14.65 61.44
C ARG A 720 35.92 13.45 62.35
N ARG A 721 36.67 13.10 63.42
CA ARG A 721 36.23 12.27 64.57
C ARG A 721 36.78 12.88 65.87
N TYR A 722 36.00 12.84 66.95
CA TYR A 722 36.29 13.24 68.35
C TYR A 722 35.13 12.67 69.19
N SER A 723 35.23 12.29 70.47
CA SER A 723 36.37 11.77 71.25
C SER A 723 35.82 11.21 72.56
N ASP A 724 36.30 10.05 73.03
CA ASP A 724 36.55 9.87 74.47
C ASP A 724 37.71 8.88 74.68
N SER A 725 38.21 8.76 75.92
CA SER A 725 39.67 8.64 76.13
C SER A 725 40.15 7.63 77.20
N LEU A 726 41.49 7.43 77.20
CA LEU A 726 42.34 6.77 78.22
C LEU A 726 42.52 5.22 78.20
N THR A 727 43.70 4.81 77.72
CA THR A 727 44.78 4.00 78.41
C THR A 727 44.47 3.05 79.59
N PRO A 728 45.34 2.05 79.89
CA PRO A 728 46.35 1.37 79.03
C PRO A 728 46.52 -0.17 79.23
N SER A 729 47.03 -0.84 78.20
CA SER A 729 47.82 -2.09 78.33
C SER A 729 47.08 -3.29 79.00
N PRO A 730 47.77 -4.37 79.42
CA PRO A 730 48.11 -5.41 78.44
C PRO A 730 47.76 -6.84 78.90
N ASP A 731 47.19 -7.67 78.02
CA ASP A 731 47.56 -9.09 78.01
C ASP A 731 47.10 -9.91 76.79
N ARG A 732 47.69 -11.10 76.67
CA ARG A 732 47.14 -12.42 76.25
C ARG A 732 45.83 -12.43 75.40
N ARG A 733 45.70 -13.28 74.36
CA ARG A 733 46.54 -14.41 73.95
C ARG A 733 46.25 -14.87 72.51
N ARG A 734 47.31 -15.30 71.83
CA ARG A 734 47.47 -16.59 71.14
C ARG A 734 46.27 -17.21 70.38
N LYS A 735 46.54 -17.47 69.08
CA LYS A 735 46.54 -18.80 68.42
C LYS A 735 45.17 -19.55 68.36
N ASP A 736 45.01 -20.77 67.85
CA ASP A 736 45.84 -21.82 67.20
C ASP A 736 45.00 -22.38 66.01
N SER A 737 45.51 -23.08 65.00
CA SER A 737 46.86 -23.55 64.68
C SER A 737 46.98 -23.90 63.18
N THR A 738 48.20 -23.92 62.65
CA THR A 738 48.56 -24.59 61.38
C THR A 738 48.47 -26.14 61.52
N PRO A 739 48.50 -26.92 60.41
CA PRO A 739 48.19 -28.37 60.38
C PRO A 739 49.27 -29.23 61.13
N PRO A 740 49.11 -30.57 61.40
CA PRO A 740 48.52 -31.55 60.45
C PRO A 740 47.95 -32.92 60.98
N ARG A 741 47.48 -33.77 60.03
CA ARG A 741 47.32 -35.26 60.15
C ARG A 741 46.27 -35.73 61.20
N ARG A 742 45.79 -36.98 61.25
CA ARG A 742 45.54 -38.07 60.27
C ARG A 742 44.37 -38.93 60.82
N ARG A 743 44.01 -40.00 60.09
CA ARG A 743 43.22 -41.20 60.45
C ARG A 743 43.26 -41.61 61.94
N ASP A 744 42.30 -42.37 62.51
CA ASP A 744 41.66 -43.59 61.95
C ASP A 744 40.27 -43.91 62.57
N ASP A 745 39.81 -45.17 62.42
CA ASP A 745 38.83 -45.92 63.24
C ASP A 745 37.32 -46.03 62.87
N SER A 746 36.85 -47.29 62.88
CA SER A 746 35.51 -47.87 62.62
C SER A 746 35.50 -49.34 63.16
N PRO A 747 34.50 -50.25 62.96
CA PRO A 747 33.04 -50.10 62.77
C PRO A 747 32.16 -50.32 64.04
N PRO A 748 31.83 -51.54 64.62
CA PRO A 748 32.17 -52.94 64.29
C PRO A 748 31.04 -54.05 64.46
N ARG A 749 30.44 -54.58 63.37
CA ARG A 749 29.87 -55.97 63.24
C ARG A 749 28.48 -56.28 63.92
N ARG A 750 27.81 -57.46 63.84
CA ARG A 750 28.24 -58.87 63.56
C ARG A 750 27.08 -59.88 63.23
N ARG A 751 27.27 -60.73 62.19
CA ARG A 751 26.82 -62.17 62.02
C ARG A 751 25.29 -62.53 62.05
N ASP A 752 24.82 -63.72 61.62
CA ASP A 752 25.45 -65.04 61.30
C ASP A 752 24.92 -65.72 59.98
N SER A 753 25.18 -67.03 59.76
CA SER A 753 25.06 -67.79 58.49
C SER A 753 24.21 -69.08 58.54
N VAL A 754 23.74 -69.64 57.40
CA VAL A 754 23.55 -71.10 57.09
C VAL A 754 23.09 -71.35 55.61
N THR A 755 23.00 -72.62 55.17
CA THR A 755 22.98 -73.13 53.77
C THR A 755 21.58 -73.38 53.10
N PRO A 756 21.45 -73.43 51.74
CA PRO A 756 20.18 -73.57 50.98
C PRO A 756 19.97 -74.96 50.31
N PRO A 757 18.74 -75.35 49.83
CA PRO A 757 18.47 -75.41 48.36
C PRO A 757 16.98 -75.36 47.87
N ARG A 758 16.77 -75.38 46.54
CA ARG A 758 15.51 -75.62 45.72
C ARG A 758 14.48 -74.46 45.64
N ARG A 759 13.79 -74.18 44.50
CA ARG A 759 13.83 -74.68 43.09
C ARG A 759 13.07 -73.73 42.10
N ARG A 760 13.68 -73.31 40.97
CA ARG A 760 13.08 -72.85 39.66
C ARG A 760 12.05 -71.68 39.72
N ARG A 761 11.78 -70.87 38.68
CA ARG A 761 12.20 -70.66 37.26
C ARG A 761 12.01 -69.12 36.98
N ASP A 762 12.22 -68.49 35.82
CA ASP A 762 12.53 -68.94 34.45
C ASP A 762 13.59 -68.05 33.75
N SER A 763 13.43 -67.65 32.47
CA SER A 763 14.55 -67.23 31.58
C SER A 763 14.21 -66.02 30.62
N PRO A 764 14.97 -65.70 29.53
CA PRO A 764 16.06 -64.69 29.61
C PRO A 764 16.16 -63.67 28.42
N SER A 765 17.03 -62.64 28.54
CA SER A 765 17.68 -61.92 27.41
C SER A 765 18.88 -61.04 27.86
N PRO A 766 19.79 -60.58 26.96
CA PRO A 766 21.23 -60.45 27.30
C PRO A 766 21.82 -59.04 27.50
N ARG A 767 23.08 -59.00 27.99
CA ARG A 767 24.00 -57.83 28.09
C ARG A 767 25.24 -58.01 27.19
N ARG A 768 26.03 -56.95 26.97
CA ARG A 768 27.47 -57.00 26.61
C ARG A 768 28.32 -55.97 27.39
N ARG A 769 29.65 -56.01 27.21
CA ARG A 769 30.72 -55.23 27.86
C ARG A 769 31.71 -54.69 26.82
N ASP A 770 32.53 -53.71 27.20
CA ASP A 770 33.72 -53.22 26.48
C ASP A 770 34.89 -54.20 26.42
N ASP A 771 35.75 -54.08 25.39
CA ASP A 771 37.21 -53.88 25.52
C ASP A 771 37.93 -53.54 24.17
N SER A 772 38.87 -52.58 24.20
CA SER A 772 40.20 -52.43 23.54
C SER A 772 40.63 -53.22 22.25
N PRO A 773 41.62 -52.78 21.41
CA PRO A 773 42.18 -51.42 21.12
C PRO A 773 42.46 -51.12 19.57
N PRO A 774 43.67 -50.89 18.95
CA PRO A 774 43.83 -50.05 17.71
C PRO A 774 44.66 -50.70 16.51
N PRO A 775 45.56 -50.02 15.72
CA PRO A 775 45.31 -49.17 14.52
C PRO A 775 46.11 -49.51 13.20
N ARG A 776 45.91 -48.68 12.14
CA ARG A 776 46.77 -48.35 10.94
C ARG A 776 46.69 -49.16 9.61
N ARG A 777 46.99 -48.41 8.51
CA ARG A 777 47.23 -48.76 7.07
C ARG A 777 45.99 -49.18 6.24
N ARG A 778 45.69 -48.71 5.01
CA ARG A 778 46.37 -47.95 3.90
C ARG A 778 47.16 -48.79 2.86
N ASN A 779 47.16 -48.31 1.61
CA ASN A 779 47.80 -48.81 0.35
C ASN A 779 46.95 -49.82 -0.47
N ASP A 780 46.91 -49.83 -1.81
CA ASP A 780 47.28 -48.84 -2.86
C ASP A 780 46.37 -49.06 -4.13
N SER A 781 46.09 -48.15 -5.08
CA SER A 781 46.86 -47.11 -5.83
C SER A 781 47.83 -47.66 -6.90
N PRO A 782 48.38 -46.90 -7.90
CA PRO A 782 48.15 -45.49 -8.30
C PRO A 782 48.03 -45.25 -9.88
N PRO A 783 48.78 -44.38 -10.59
CA PRO A 783 48.37 -43.02 -11.09
C PRO A 783 48.75 -42.78 -12.60
N PRO A 784 49.26 -41.63 -13.13
CA PRO A 784 49.28 -40.18 -12.76
C PRO A 784 48.74 -39.24 -13.89
N ARG A 785 48.74 -37.88 -13.89
CA ARG A 785 49.66 -36.79 -13.45
C ARG A 785 48.84 -35.52 -13.12
N ARG A 786 49.07 -34.82 -11.98
CA ARG A 786 50.00 -33.68 -11.71
C ARG A 786 49.71 -32.39 -12.52
N ARG A 787 49.64 -31.26 -11.79
CA ARG A 787 50.35 -29.94 -11.96
C ARG A 787 50.52 -29.35 -13.38
N ASP A 788 50.39 -28.05 -13.65
CA ASP A 788 50.75 -26.84 -12.88
C ASP A 788 49.88 -25.60 -13.25
N ASP A 789 50.07 -24.51 -12.49
CA ASP A 789 49.95 -23.07 -12.84
C ASP A 789 48.66 -22.42 -13.37
N SER A 790 48.61 -21.09 -13.22
CA SER A 790 47.53 -20.17 -13.60
C SER A 790 47.88 -19.33 -14.86
N PRO A 791 47.09 -18.30 -15.23
CA PRO A 791 46.42 -18.18 -16.53
C PRO A 791 47.28 -17.57 -17.67
N PRO A 792 46.72 -17.41 -18.89
CA PRO A 792 46.39 -16.02 -19.29
C PRO A 792 45.14 -15.80 -20.19
N HIS A 793 44.43 -14.71 -19.86
CA HIS A 793 43.69 -13.73 -20.68
C HIS A 793 43.30 -13.92 -22.17
N ARG A 794 42.01 -13.59 -22.43
CA ARG A 794 41.44 -12.66 -23.45
C ARG A 794 41.53 -12.97 -24.97
N ARG A 795 40.36 -13.20 -25.58
CA ARG A 795 39.60 -12.36 -26.58
C ARG A 795 38.27 -13.10 -26.86
N ARG A 796 37.06 -12.49 -26.95
CA ARG A 796 36.51 -11.31 -27.67
C ARG A 796 36.02 -11.67 -29.09
N TYR A 797 34.91 -11.04 -29.50
CA TYR A 797 34.01 -11.35 -30.63
C TYR A 797 33.01 -12.50 -30.36
N ASP A 798 31.82 -12.54 -30.98
CA ASP A 798 30.73 -11.54 -31.17
C ASP A 798 29.59 -12.25 -31.94
N ASP A 799 28.34 -11.81 -31.73
CA ASP A 799 27.15 -11.96 -32.59
C ASP A 799 26.51 -13.35 -32.91
N ASP A 800 25.30 -13.25 -33.48
CA ASP A 800 24.48 -14.16 -34.30
C ASP A 800 23.61 -15.32 -33.70
N THR A 801 22.30 -15.02 -33.64
CA THR A 801 21.12 -15.77 -34.13
C THR A 801 21.10 -17.32 -34.24
N PRO A 802 20.13 -18.02 -33.60
CA PRO A 802 19.82 -19.44 -33.86
C PRO A 802 18.78 -19.68 -34.99
N PRO A 803 18.88 -20.75 -35.82
CA PRO A 803 18.17 -20.86 -37.11
C PRO A 803 16.94 -21.80 -37.16
N ARG A 804 16.18 -21.71 -38.27
CA ARG A 804 15.10 -22.65 -38.66
C ARG A 804 15.65 -24.00 -39.18
N ARG A 805 14.87 -25.08 -38.99
CA ARG A 805 15.10 -26.40 -39.62
C ARG A 805 14.62 -26.44 -41.08
N ARG A 806 15.22 -27.33 -41.90
CA ARG A 806 14.74 -27.78 -43.21
C ARG A 806 14.88 -29.30 -43.34
N SER A 807 14.07 -29.91 -44.21
CA SER A 807 14.18 -31.30 -44.66
C SER A 807 15.04 -31.42 -45.93
N PRO A 808 15.63 -32.59 -46.23
CA PRO A 808 16.41 -32.82 -47.46
C PRO A 808 15.57 -33.38 -48.62
N TRP A 809 16.26 -33.51 -49.77
CA TRP A 809 15.96 -34.15 -51.07
C TRP A 809 15.78 -33.19 -52.26
N LEU A 810 16.56 -33.44 -53.31
CA LEU A 810 16.76 -32.57 -54.47
C LEU A 810 17.28 -33.40 -55.67
N ALA A 811 16.44 -33.57 -56.70
CA ALA A 811 16.73 -34.11 -58.05
C ALA A 811 15.40 -34.22 -58.84
N ASP A 812 15.30 -34.00 -60.15
CA ASP A 812 16.16 -33.19 -61.03
C ASP A 812 15.43 -32.77 -62.34
N HIS A 813 15.96 -31.75 -63.03
CA HIS A 813 15.87 -31.42 -64.47
C HIS A 813 14.54 -31.39 -65.29
N ALA A 814 14.36 -30.23 -65.95
CA ALA A 814 13.96 -30.01 -67.37
C ALA A 814 12.48 -30.18 -67.85
N GLY A 815 12.09 -29.32 -68.81
CA GLY A 815 10.87 -29.44 -69.62
C GLY A 815 10.04 -28.15 -69.77
N ALA A 816 9.90 -27.63 -70.99
CA ALA A 816 9.03 -26.51 -71.40
C ALA A 816 8.44 -26.85 -72.80
N PRO A 817 7.67 -25.98 -73.54
CA PRO A 817 7.11 -24.65 -73.23
C PRO A 817 5.65 -24.41 -73.73
N GLN A 818 5.21 -23.12 -73.69
CA GLN A 818 4.51 -22.38 -74.78
C GLN A 818 2.97 -22.35 -75.00
N VAL A 819 2.49 -21.15 -75.40
CA VAL A 819 1.22 -20.73 -76.09
C VAL A 819 -0.13 -21.02 -75.39
N GLY A 820 -1.16 -20.14 -75.39
CA GLY A 820 -1.21 -18.71 -75.76
C GLY A 820 -2.62 -18.13 -76.04
N CYS A 821 -2.82 -16.88 -75.61
CA CYS A 821 -3.66 -15.79 -76.20
C CYS A 821 -5.17 -15.91 -76.56
N ILE A 822 -5.91 -14.84 -76.15
CA ILE A 822 -7.06 -14.16 -76.83
C ILE A 822 -8.45 -14.87 -76.80
N ARG A 823 -9.64 -14.21 -76.73
CA ARG A 823 -10.16 -12.92 -76.16
C ARG A 823 -11.71 -12.88 -76.35
N PHE A 824 -12.42 -11.93 -75.71
CA PHE A 824 -13.80 -11.42 -75.98
C PHE A 824 -15.09 -12.14 -75.43
N MET A 825 -15.63 -11.55 -74.35
CA MET A 825 -16.99 -10.95 -74.17
C MET A 825 -18.34 -11.67 -74.47
N CYS A 826 -19.26 -11.53 -73.48
CA CYS A 826 -20.73 -11.37 -73.56
C CYS A 826 -21.63 -12.56 -74.01
N ALA A 827 -22.91 -12.70 -73.59
CA ALA A 827 -23.68 -12.15 -72.44
C ALA A 827 -25.07 -12.86 -72.31
N PHE A 828 -25.84 -12.58 -71.24
CA PHE A 828 -27.30 -12.86 -71.05
C PHE A 828 -27.72 -14.36 -70.76
N PRO A 829 -28.99 -14.69 -70.36
CA PRO A 829 -29.43 -14.53 -68.96
C PRO A 829 -30.48 -15.54 -68.38
N LEU A 830 -30.84 -15.34 -67.09
CA LEU A 830 -32.18 -15.44 -66.45
C LEU A 830 -32.96 -16.77 -66.27
N SER A 831 -33.86 -16.72 -65.25
CA SER A 831 -34.92 -17.67 -64.82
C SER A 831 -34.47 -18.94 -64.06
N ALA A 832 -35.25 -19.55 -63.14
CA ALA A 832 -36.30 -19.06 -62.22
C ALA A 832 -36.52 -20.11 -61.09
N LEU A 833 -37.10 -19.70 -59.94
CA LEU A 833 -37.52 -20.54 -58.80
C LEU A 833 -38.85 -21.29 -59.10
N PRO A 834 -39.33 -22.32 -58.34
CA PRO A 834 -39.11 -22.53 -56.89
C PRO A 834 -39.09 -24.00 -56.33
N ALA A 835 -39.10 -24.09 -54.99
CA ALA A 835 -39.77 -25.10 -54.14
C ALA A 835 -39.09 -26.44 -53.72
N ALA A 836 -38.52 -26.39 -52.50
CA ALA A 836 -38.86 -27.22 -51.33
C ALA A 836 -38.41 -28.70 -51.18
N LEU A 837 -37.86 -28.99 -49.98
CA LEU A 837 -37.70 -30.30 -49.28
C LEU A 837 -36.69 -31.30 -49.92
N SER A 838 -35.78 -31.97 -49.20
CA SER A 838 -35.49 -31.98 -47.75
C SER A 838 -34.04 -32.38 -47.45
N SER A 839 -33.55 -31.96 -46.26
CA SER A 839 -32.47 -32.58 -45.46
C SER A 839 -31.17 -33.03 -46.15
N LEU A 840 -30.11 -32.23 -45.99
CA LEU A 840 -28.88 -32.63 -45.27
C LEU A 840 -28.06 -31.37 -44.94
N HIS A 841 -27.50 -31.29 -43.72
CA HIS A 841 -26.72 -30.13 -43.28
C HIS A 841 -25.29 -30.15 -43.86
N PRO A 842 -24.80 -29.06 -44.49
CA PRO A 842 -23.38 -28.84 -44.65
C PRO A 842 -22.74 -28.42 -43.32
N LEU A 843 -21.43 -28.67 -43.19
CA LEU A 843 -20.66 -28.48 -41.95
C LEU A 843 -20.56 -27.00 -41.54
N SER A 844 -20.76 -26.74 -40.25
CA SER A 844 -20.56 -25.42 -39.65
C SER A 844 -19.09 -25.00 -39.66
N ALA A 845 -18.81 -23.75 -40.02
CA ALA A 845 -17.52 -23.12 -39.75
C ALA A 845 -17.22 -23.11 -38.23
N ILE A 846 -15.94 -23.07 -37.85
CA ILE A 846 -15.52 -23.11 -36.45
C ILE A 846 -15.85 -21.77 -35.77
N THR A 847 -17.05 -21.68 -35.21
CA THR A 847 -17.45 -20.62 -34.27
C THR A 847 -16.94 -20.97 -32.88
N THR A 848 -16.00 -20.18 -32.35
CA THR A 848 -15.67 -20.23 -30.91
C THR A 848 -16.93 -19.90 -30.11
N SER A 849 -17.43 -20.86 -29.33
CA SER A 849 -18.68 -20.70 -28.59
C SER A 849 -18.52 -19.67 -27.46
N MET A 850 -19.08 -18.48 -27.65
CA MET A 850 -19.27 -17.50 -26.58
C MET A 850 -20.50 -17.94 -25.78
N SER A 851 -20.31 -18.26 -24.49
CA SER A 851 -21.32 -18.94 -23.68
C SER A 851 -21.26 -18.52 -22.21
N GLY A 852 -22.41 -18.31 -21.61
CA GLY A 852 -22.56 -17.89 -20.21
C GLY A 852 -22.87 -16.41 -20.06
N VAL A 853 -23.32 -16.05 -18.85
CA VAL A 853 -23.51 -14.69 -18.36
C VAL A 853 -22.30 -14.36 -17.47
N ARG A 854 -21.71 -13.17 -17.57
CA ARG A 854 -20.74 -12.68 -16.56
C ARG A 854 -21.49 -12.45 -15.25
N GLU A 855 -21.05 -13.03 -14.15
CA GLU A 855 -21.71 -12.77 -12.86
C GLU A 855 -21.51 -11.32 -12.38
N ALA A 856 -22.45 -10.83 -11.57
CA ALA A 856 -22.42 -9.50 -10.96
C ALA A 856 -21.67 -9.55 -9.62
N SER A 857 -20.36 -9.77 -9.67
CA SER A 857 -19.48 -10.11 -8.54
C SER A 857 -19.43 -9.04 -7.45
N HIS A 858 -19.70 -7.77 -7.78
CA HIS A 858 -19.70 -6.64 -6.85
C HIS A 858 -21.11 -6.32 -6.28
N ALA A 859 -22.14 -7.07 -6.71
CA ALA A 859 -23.49 -6.93 -6.20
C ALA A 859 -23.61 -7.45 -4.75
N GLY A 860 -23.99 -6.57 -3.84
CA GLY A 860 -24.07 -6.83 -2.40
C GLY A 860 -22.89 -6.27 -1.60
N SER A 861 -21.85 -5.76 -2.27
CA SER A 861 -20.67 -5.15 -1.64
C SER A 861 -20.45 -3.70 -2.07
N TRP A 862 -20.41 -3.40 -3.37
CA TRP A 862 -20.20 -2.02 -3.90
C TRP A 862 -21.51 -1.30 -4.23
N TYR A 863 -22.56 -2.07 -4.49
CA TYR A 863 -23.95 -1.62 -4.70
C TYR A 863 -24.90 -2.73 -4.23
N THR A 864 -26.19 -2.45 -4.00
CA THR A 864 -27.09 -3.49 -3.45
C THR A 864 -27.47 -4.56 -4.49
N ASN A 865 -27.44 -5.83 -4.09
CA ASN A 865 -27.91 -6.95 -4.91
C ASN A 865 -29.44 -7.10 -4.96
N ASN A 866 -30.19 -6.26 -4.23
CA ASN A 866 -31.65 -6.27 -4.27
C ASN A 866 -32.15 -5.42 -5.45
N SER A 867 -32.67 -6.08 -6.49
CA SER A 867 -33.22 -5.47 -7.72
C SER A 867 -34.07 -4.22 -7.47
N SER A 868 -35.10 -4.32 -6.65
CA SER A 868 -36.05 -3.23 -6.37
C SER A 868 -35.39 -2.07 -5.62
N ARG A 869 -34.47 -2.36 -4.70
CA ARG A 869 -33.73 -1.34 -3.96
C ARG A 869 -32.73 -0.63 -4.86
N LEU A 870 -31.98 -1.36 -5.71
CA LEU A 870 -31.02 -0.77 -6.64
C LEU A 870 -31.73 0.12 -7.68
N THR A 871 -32.88 -0.33 -8.18
CA THR A 871 -33.76 0.46 -9.06
C THR A 871 -34.17 1.77 -8.40
N ALA A 872 -34.59 1.73 -7.12
CA ALA A 872 -35.02 2.90 -6.37
C ALA A 872 -33.86 3.85 -6.00
N GLU A 873 -32.68 3.30 -5.68
CA GLU A 873 -31.47 4.10 -5.41
C GLU A 873 -31.01 4.83 -6.69
N LEU A 874 -30.95 4.15 -7.84
CA LEU A 874 -30.55 4.75 -9.12
C LEU A 874 -31.56 5.79 -9.62
N SER A 875 -32.87 5.51 -9.57
CA SER A 875 -33.88 6.55 -9.85
C SER A 875 -33.75 7.72 -8.88
N GLY A 876 -33.61 7.47 -7.57
CA GLY A 876 -33.40 8.52 -6.56
C GLY A 876 -32.09 9.31 -6.66
N TYR A 877 -31.18 8.95 -7.58
CA TYR A 877 -30.06 9.79 -8.01
C TYR A 877 -30.36 10.53 -9.32
N LEU A 878 -30.94 9.86 -10.32
CA LEU A 878 -31.34 10.47 -11.59
C LEU A 878 -32.41 11.57 -11.41
N ASP A 879 -33.39 11.36 -10.54
CA ASP A 879 -34.50 12.30 -10.24
C ASP A 879 -34.01 13.61 -9.56
N LYS A 880 -32.74 13.68 -9.13
CA LYS A 880 -32.11 14.89 -8.57
C LYS A 880 -31.36 15.72 -9.61
N VAL A 881 -31.12 15.16 -10.79
CA VAL A 881 -30.47 15.86 -11.90
C VAL A 881 -31.47 16.84 -12.51
N HIS A 882 -31.08 18.11 -12.62
CA HIS A 882 -31.95 19.19 -13.07
C HIS A 882 -31.26 20.03 -14.15
N PRO A 883 -32.01 20.66 -15.08
CA PRO A 883 -31.44 21.54 -16.09
C PRO A 883 -30.73 22.75 -15.46
N LEU A 884 -29.64 23.17 -16.10
CA LEU A 884 -28.77 24.26 -15.65
C LEU A 884 -28.68 25.34 -16.72
N ASN A 885 -28.63 26.61 -16.29
CA ASN A 885 -28.56 27.76 -17.19
C ASN A 885 -27.12 28.18 -17.52
N ASN A 886 -26.17 27.98 -16.59
CA ASN A 886 -24.76 28.29 -16.79
C ASN A 886 -23.87 27.35 -15.95
N PRO A 887 -23.01 26.50 -16.56
CA PRO A 887 -23.00 26.19 -18.00
C PRO A 887 -24.37 25.63 -18.46
N PRO A 888 -24.80 25.87 -19.70
CA PRO A 888 -26.10 25.41 -20.18
C PRO A 888 -26.13 23.88 -20.31
N PHE A 889 -26.98 23.22 -19.50
CA PHE A 889 -27.16 21.77 -19.49
C PHE A 889 -28.65 21.43 -19.47
N SER A 890 -29.11 20.65 -20.44
CA SER A 890 -30.51 20.20 -20.54
C SER A 890 -30.53 18.70 -20.86
N PRO A 891 -30.70 17.83 -19.85
CA PRO A 891 -30.74 16.39 -20.06
C PRO A 891 -32.09 15.95 -20.68
N PRO A 892 -32.11 14.98 -21.61
CA PRO A 892 -30.95 14.35 -22.27
C PRO A 892 -30.35 15.23 -23.37
N VAL A 893 -29.02 15.20 -23.50
CA VAL A 893 -28.26 15.98 -24.47
C VAL A 893 -28.35 15.29 -25.84
N LYS A 894 -29.22 15.82 -26.70
CA LYS A 894 -29.63 15.21 -27.99
C LYS A 894 -28.50 14.85 -28.96
N GLU A 895 -27.36 15.54 -28.86
CA GLU A 895 -26.22 15.42 -29.76
C GLU A 895 -25.00 14.73 -29.11
N ALA A 896 -25.15 14.26 -27.86
CA ALA A 896 -24.09 13.50 -27.20
C ALA A 896 -23.82 12.18 -27.94
N LYS A 897 -22.53 11.87 -28.15
CA LYS A 897 -22.03 10.58 -28.68
C LYS A 897 -21.33 9.73 -27.61
N ALA A 898 -20.87 10.39 -26.53
CA ALA A 898 -20.18 9.75 -25.43
C ALA A 898 -20.54 10.40 -24.08
N ILE A 899 -20.32 9.67 -22.98
CA ILE A 899 -20.19 10.22 -21.62
C ILE A 899 -18.91 9.70 -20.96
N ILE A 900 -18.42 10.45 -19.98
CA ILE A 900 -17.42 9.99 -19.02
C ILE A 900 -18.10 9.91 -17.65
N ALA A 901 -17.88 8.84 -16.89
CA ALA A 901 -18.50 8.65 -15.58
C ALA A 901 -17.58 7.87 -14.61
N PRO A 902 -17.64 8.15 -13.29
CA PRO A 902 -16.83 7.50 -12.28
C PRO A 902 -17.30 6.06 -11.97
N HIS A 903 -16.39 5.25 -11.43
CA HIS A 903 -16.55 3.81 -11.19
C HIS A 903 -16.11 3.32 -9.80
N ALA A 904 -16.03 4.22 -8.81
CA ALA A 904 -16.09 3.82 -7.40
C ALA A 904 -17.45 3.18 -7.03
N GLY A 905 -17.57 2.62 -5.83
CA GLY A 905 -18.85 2.08 -5.31
C GLY A 905 -19.94 3.15 -5.17
N PHE A 906 -21.22 2.77 -5.28
CA PHE A 906 -22.34 3.71 -5.47
C PHE A 906 -22.59 4.66 -4.29
N SER A 907 -22.07 4.38 -3.10
CA SER A 907 -22.05 5.33 -1.97
C SER A 907 -21.17 6.56 -2.24
N TYR A 908 -20.25 6.49 -3.19
CA TYR A 908 -19.31 7.56 -3.57
C TYR A 908 -19.60 8.07 -4.99
N SER A 909 -19.64 7.16 -5.98
CA SER A 909 -19.82 7.50 -7.40
C SER A 909 -21.28 7.76 -7.80
N GLY A 910 -22.24 7.14 -7.11
CA GLY A 910 -23.63 7.00 -7.56
C GLY A 910 -24.29 8.34 -7.91
N PRO A 911 -24.34 9.32 -7.00
CA PRO A 911 -24.91 10.64 -7.27
C PRO A 911 -24.20 11.43 -8.38
N ALA A 912 -22.89 11.23 -8.57
CA ALA A 912 -22.12 11.92 -9.61
C ALA A 912 -22.35 11.30 -10.99
N ALA A 913 -22.31 9.97 -11.08
CA ALA A 913 -22.59 9.22 -12.31
C ALA A 913 -24.00 9.52 -12.85
N ALA A 914 -24.98 9.79 -11.99
CA ALA A 914 -26.33 10.18 -12.40
C ALA A 914 -26.36 11.39 -13.35
N TRP A 915 -25.51 12.40 -13.16
CA TRP A 915 -25.46 13.57 -14.04
C TRP A 915 -25.02 13.21 -15.47
N ALA A 916 -24.00 12.37 -15.58
CA ALA A 916 -23.56 11.84 -16.87
C ALA A 916 -24.63 10.94 -17.51
N TYR A 917 -25.23 10.04 -16.74
CA TYR A 917 -26.25 9.11 -17.24
C TYR A 917 -27.57 9.76 -17.64
N ALA A 918 -27.97 10.85 -16.98
CA ALA A 918 -29.13 11.66 -17.38
C ALA A 918 -28.92 12.39 -18.72
N ALA A 919 -27.68 12.62 -19.14
CA ALA A 919 -27.36 13.26 -20.41
C ALA A 919 -27.60 12.37 -21.65
N VAL A 920 -27.80 11.05 -21.48
CA VAL A 920 -27.78 10.08 -22.59
C VAL A 920 -29.06 10.15 -23.47
N PRO A 921 -28.96 10.36 -24.79
CA PRO A 921 -30.10 10.39 -25.72
C PRO A 921 -30.60 8.99 -26.09
N VAL A 922 -31.23 8.32 -25.11
CA VAL A 922 -31.60 6.89 -25.12
C VAL A 922 -32.46 6.36 -26.27
N ASP A 923 -33.12 7.21 -27.06
CA ASP A 923 -34.14 6.78 -28.03
C ASP A 923 -33.58 6.27 -29.38
N LYS A 924 -32.35 6.64 -29.75
CA LYS A 924 -31.70 6.21 -31.01
C LYS A 924 -30.73 5.05 -30.83
N ILE A 925 -30.22 4.86 -29.61
CA ILE A 925 -29.05 4.02 -29.33
C ILE A 925 -29.49 2.56 -29.20
N LYS A 926 -28.84 1.67 -29.95
CA LYS A 926 -28.97 0.21 -29.84
C LYS A 926 -27.68 -0.46 -29.37
N ARG A 927 -26.53 0.21 -29.48
CA ARG A 927 -25.22 -0.30 -29.05
C ARG A 927 -24.55 0.65 -28.06
N VAL A 928 -24.07 0.10 -26.96
CA VAL A 928 -23.22 0.81 -25.99
C VAL A 928 -21.82 0.21 -26.07
N VAL A 929 -20.81 1.03 -26.39
CA VAL A 929 -19.39 0.67 -26.25
C VAL A 929 -18.92 1.19 -24.89
N LEU A 930 -18.45 0.30 -24.03
CA LEU A 930 -18.05 0.62 -22.65
C LEU A 930 -16.55 0.40 -22.48
N LEU A 931 -15.81 1.45 -22.17
CA LEU A 931 -14.36 1.42 -21.97
C LEU A 931 -14.05 1.50 -20.47
N GLY A 932 -13.33 0.51 -19.93
CA GLY A 932 -12.92 0.43 -18.52
C GLY A 932 -11.39 0.34 -18.36
N PRO A 933 -10.74 1.00 -17.38
CA PRO A 933 -9.32 0.82 -17.11
C PRO A 933 -9.08 -0.55 -16.45
N SER A 934 -7.95 -1.20 -16.75
CA SER A 934 -7.63 -2.48 -16.11
C SER A 934 -6.97 -2.30 -14.74
N HIS A 935 -7.72 -2.57 -13.67
CA HIS A 935 -7.25 -2.44 -12.29
C HIS A 935 -6.58 -3.71 -11.77
N HIS A 936 -7.01 -4.88 -12.25
CA HIS A 936 -6.59 -6.18 -11.70
C HIS A 936 -5.47 -6.86 -12.49
N VAL A 937 -5.22 -6.47 -13.75
CA VAL A 937 -4.25 -7.12 -14.64
C VAL A 937 -3.50 -6.11 -15.50
N TYR A 938 -2.16 -6.21 -15.56
CA TYR A 938 -1.40 -5.44 -16.54
C TYR A 938 -1.63 -5.97 -17.96
N LEU A 939 -2.09 -5.10 -18.85
CA LEU A 939 -2.46 -5.40 -20.23
C LEU A 939 -1.77 -4.39 -21.18
N SER A 940 -1.20 -4.83 -22.30
CA SER A 940 -0.48 -3.95 -23.25
C SER A 940 -1.28 -3.59 -24.51
N GLY A 941 -2.59 -3.43 -24.36
CA GLY A 941 -3.57 -3.26 -25.44
C GLY A 941 -4.99 -3.12 -24.89
N ILE A 942 -5.98 -3.57 -25.66
CA ILE A 942 -7.38 -3.71 -25.20
C ILE A 942 -7.78 -5.19 -25.23
N ALA A 943 -8.65 -5.60 -24.30
CA ALA A 943 -9.19 -6.95 -24.21
C ALA A 943 -10.73 -6.96 -24.35
N LEU A 944 -11.23 -7.99 -25.03
CA LEU A 944 -12.65 -8.24 -25.32
C LEU A 944 -13.21 -9.36 -24.42
N SER A 945 -14.49 -9.29 -24.09
CA SER A 945 -15.17 -10.36 -23.34
C SER A 945 -15.33 -11.66 -24.14
N LYS A 946 -15.52 -12.76 -23.40
CA LYS A 946 -15.90 -14.10 -23.89
C LYS A 946 -17.34 -14.50 -23.59
N PHE A 947 -18.05 -13.73 -22.76
CA PHE A 947 -19.43 -14.02 -22.35
C PHE A 947 -20.45 -13.70 -23.46
N ALA A 948 -21.69 -14.19 -23.30
CA ALA A 948 -22.80 -13.85 -24.19
C ALA A 948 -23.62 -12.64 -23.71
N SER A 949 -23.59 -12.37 -22.40
CA SER A 949 -24.26 -11.24 -21.74
C SER A 949 -23.56 -10.93 -20.41
N TYR A 950 -23.78 -9.74 -19.88
CA TYR A 950 -23.34 -9.34 -18.54
C TYR A 950 -24.55 -9.24 -17.60
N GLY A 951 -24.46 -9.86 -16.43
CA GLY A 951 -25.54 -9.86 -15.44
C GLY A 951 -25.61 -8.57 -14.63
N THR A 952 -26.82 -8.17 -14.23
CA THR A 952 -27.03 -7.12 -13.21
C THR A 952 -28.26 -7.46 -12.35
N PRO A 953 -28.37 -6.98 -11.11
CA PRO A 953 -29.58 -7.18 -10.30
C PRO A 953 -30.87 -6.60 -10.90
N ILE A 954 -30.79 -5.67 -11.86
CA ILE A 954 -31.95 -5.06 -12.54
C ILE A 954 -32.27 -5.79 -13.86
N GLY A 955 -31.36 -6.64 -14.33
CA GLY A 955 -31.52 -7.50 -15.50
C GLY A 955 -30.25 -7.52 -16.36
N ASP A 956 -30.05 -8.63 -17.07
CA ASP A 956 -28.87 -8.86 -17.89
C ASP A 956 -28.85 -7.97 -19.14
N ILE A 957 -27.64 -7.66 -19.62
CA ILE A 957 -27.39 -6.89 -20.85
C ILE A 957 -26.70 -7.82 -21.86
N PRO A 958 -27.31 -8.10 -23.04
CA PRO A 958 -26.68 -8.94 -24.06
C PRO A 958 -25.45 -8.25 -24.66
N LEU A 959 -24.41 -9.01 -25.01
CA LEU A 959 -23.25 -8.45 -25.69
C LEU A 959 -23.46 -8.41 -27.22
N ASP A 960 -22.88 -7.42 -27.90
CA ASP A 960 -22.85 -7.42 -29.37
C ASP A 960 -21.75 -8.36 -29.88
N LEU A 961 -22.10 -9.64 -29.97
CA LEU A 961 -21.20 -10.71 -30.42
C LEU A 961 -20.72 -10.51 -31.86
N GLU A 962 -21.48 -9.80 -32.71
CA GLU A 962 -21.07 -9.48 -34.07
C GLU A 962 -19.99 -8.39 -34.05
N ALA A 963 -20.21 -7.30 -33.31
CA ALA A 963 -19.23 -6.23 -33.17
C ALA A 963 -17.94 -6.72 -32.46
N ILE A 964 -18.07 -7.55 -31.41
CA ILE A 964 -16.95 -8.16 -30.70
C ILE A 964 -16.18 -9.13 -31.61
N ALA A 965 -16.87 -9.97 -32.39
CA ALA A 965 -16.21 -10.84 -33.36
C ALA A 965 -15.50 -10.04 -34.47
N ASP A 966 -16.03 -8.89 -34.87
CA ASP A 966 -15.43 -8.03 -35.88
C ASP A 966 -14.20 -7.26 -35.36
N LEU A 967 -14.26 -6.76 -34.11
CA LEU A 967 -13.07 -6.24 -33.42
C LEU A 967 -11.99 -7.31 -33.27
N ARG A 968 -12.37 -8.53 -32.88
CA ARG A 968 -11.47 -9.70 -32.75
C ARG A 968 -10.79 -10.07 -34.08
N LYS A 969 -11.45 -9.92 -35.24
CA LYS A 969 -10.84 -10.15 -36.56
C LYS A 969 -9.64 -9.25 -36.85
N SER A 970 -9.61 -8.02 -36.31
CA SER A 970 -8.51 -7.07 -36.52
C SER A 970 -7.16 -7.53 -35.93
N ARG A 971 -7.18 -8.46 -34.96
CA ARG A 971 -6.04 -8.91 -34.15
C ARG A 971 -5.34 -7.81 -33.33
N LEU A 972 -5.92 -6.62 -33.24
CA LEU A 972 -5.46 -5.54 -32.35
C LEU A 972 -5.88 -5.76 -30.89
N PHE A 973 -6.94 -6.56 -30.70
CA PHE A 973 -7.56 -6.85 -29.41
C PHE A 973 -7.20 -8.26 -28.96
N SER A 974 -7.02 -8.42 -27.64
CA SER A 974 -6.92 -9.71 -26.96
C SER A 974 -8.28 -10.16 -26.43
N ASP A 975 -8.39 -11.38 -25.91
CA ASP A 975 -9.57 -11.79 -25.14
C ASP A 975 -9.26 -11.83 -23.64
N MET A 976 -10.22 -11.42 -22.82
CA MET A 976 -10.20 -11.59 -21.37
C MET A 976 -10.28 -13.07 -20.96
N LYS A 977 -9.81 -13.37 -19.74
CA LYS A 977 -10.19 -14.58 -18.99
C LYS A 977 -11.47 -14.26 -18.23
N SER A 978 -12.39 -15.22 -18.08
CA SER A 978 -13.64 -15.02 -17.35
C SER A 978 -13.44 -14.41 -15.96
N SER A 979 -12.50 -14.93 -15.17
CA SER A 979 -12.21 -14.36 -13.85
C SER A 979 -11.72 -12.91 -13.90
N VAL A 980 -10.91 -12.53 -14.90
CA VAL A 980 -10.39 -11.14 -15.04
C VAL A 980 -11.51 -10.19 -15.47
N ASP A 981 -12.44 -10.68 -16.29
CA ASP A 981 -13.65 -9.97 -16.70
C ASP A 981 -14.56 -9.76 -15.47
N GLU A 982 -14.72 -10.79 -14.62
CA GLU A 982 -15.54 -10.80 -13.40
C GLU A 982 -14.92 -10.05 -12.21
N ASP A 983 -13.59 -10.05 -12.06
CA ASP A 983 -12.87 -9.30 -11.03
C ASP A 983 -12.90 -7.79 -11.32
N GLU A 984 -13.00 -7.37 -12.59
CA GLU A 984 -12.88 -5.96 -12.98
C GLU A 984 -14.14 -5.14 -12.63
N HIS A 985 -13.99 -4.28 -11.63
CA HIS A 985 -15.07 -3.43 -11.11
C HIS A 985 -15.41 -2.22 -11.98
N SER A 986 -14.45 -1.68 -12.77
CA SER A 986 -14.69 -0.45 -13.55
C SER A 986 -15.82 -0.62 -14.56
N LEU A 987 -15.75 -1.68 -15.37
CA LEU A 987 -16.81 -2.08 -16.29
C LEU A 987 -18.12 -2.38 -15.54
N GLU A 988 -18.06 -3.01 -14.36
CA GLU A 988 -19.26 -3.44 -13.63
C GLU A 988 -20.09 -2.28 -13.08
N MET A 989 -19.47 -1.23 -12.52
CA MET A 989 -20.22 -0.11 -11.91
C MET A 989 -21.13 0.62 -12.93
N HIS A 990 -20.80 0.56 -14.22
CA HIS A 990 -21.64 1.14 -15.27
C HIS A 990 -22.87 0.30 -15.63
N LEU A 991 -22.86 -1.02 -15.38
CA LEU A 991 -23.90 -1.93 -15.87
C LEU A 991 -25.29 -1.66 -15.25
N PRO A 992 -25.44 -1.46 -13.92
CA PRO A 992 -26.74 -1.12 -13.34
C PRO A 992 -27.30 0.19 -13.89
N TYR A 993 -26.45 1.20 -14.10
CA TYR A 993 -26.85 2.48 -14.68
C TYR A 993 -27.28 2.36 -16.15
N ILE A 994 -26.53 1.61 -16.97
CA ILE A 994 -26.92 1.29 -18.35
C ILE A 994 -28.28 0.59 -18.35
N ARG A 995 -28.49 -0.42 -17.50
CA ARG A 995 -29.78 -1.14 -17.45
C ARG A 995 -30.93 -0.26 -16.97
N GLN A 996 -30.70 0.63 -16.01
CA GLN A 996 -31.72 1.56 -15.51
C GLN A 996 -32.15 2.57 -16.59
N VAL A 997 -31.18 3.25 -17.22
CA VAL A 997 -31.44 4.37 -18.15
C VAL A 997 -32.01 3.91 -19.48
N PHE A 998 -31.51 2.80 -20.04
CA PHE A 998 -32.10 2.20 -21.23
C PHE A 998 -33.39 1.41 -20.92
N GLY A 999 -33.58 1.00 -19.67
CA GLY A 999 -34.77 0.31 -19.19
C GLY A 999 -34.98 -1.03 -19.91
N LYS A 1000 -36.19 -1.25 -20.45
CA LYS A 1000 -36.53 -2.46 -21.21
C LYS A 1000 -36.23 -2.37 -22.72
N ARG A 1001 -35.50 -1.36 -23.19
CA ARG A 1001 -35.04 -1.32 -24.60
C ARG A 1001 -34.11 -2.51 -24.91
N ASP A 1002 -34.14 -2.94 -26.17
CA ASP A 1002 -33.19 -3.89 -26.72
C ASP A 1002 -31.89 -3.15 -27.04
N ILE A 1003 -30.88 -3.35 -26.20
CA ILE A 1003 -29.56 -2.73 -26.30
C ILE A 1003 -28.48 -3.80 -26.18
N LYS A 1004 -27.43 -3.69 -26.98
CA LYS A 1004 -26.26 -4.57 -26.94
C LYS A 1004 -25.03 -3.85 -26.40
N LEU A 1005 -24.21 -4.53 -25.60
CA LEU A 1005 -22.99 -3.99 -24.99
C LEU A 1005 -21.72 -4.49 -25.69
N VAL A 1006 -20.74 -3.61 -25.88
CA VAL A 1006 -19.38 -3.94 -26.32
C VAL A 1006 -18.41 -3.50 -25.20
N PRO A 1007 -18.07 -4.40 -24.26
CA PRO A 1007 -17.15 -4.11 -23.17
C PRO A 1007 -15.69 -4.22 -23.64
N LEU A 1008 -14.93 -3.16 -23.40
CA LEU A 1008 -13.53 -2.99 -23.78
C LEU A 1008 -12.69 -2.72 -22.53
N LEU A 1009 -11.89 -3.70 -22.11
CA LEU A 1009 -10.95 -3.52 -21.01
C LEU A 1009 -9.64 -2.92 -21.53
N VAL A 1010 -9.33 -1.70 -21.10
CA VAL A 1010 -8.23 -0.88 -21.63
C VAL A 1010 -7.02 -0.96 -20.70
N GLY A 1011 -5.89 -1.40 -21.25
CA GLY A 1011 -4.60 -1.50 -20.55
C GLY A 1011 -3.69 -0.31 -20.86
N HIS A 1012 -2.49 -0.57 -21.36
CA HIS A 1012 -1.53 0.41 -21.85
C HIS A 1012 -1.03 0.05 -23.27
N PRO A 1013 -1.84 0.32 -24.32
CA PRO A 1013 -1.39 0.26 -25.72
C PRO A 1013 -0.30 1.30 -26.02
N SER A 1014 0.71 0.90 -26.81
CA SER A 1014 1.67 1.84 -27.41
C SER A 1014 0.98 2.79 -28.40
N GLU A 1015 1.62 3.90 -28.76
CA GLU A 1015 1.07 4.92 -29.67
C GLU A 1015 0.59 4.34 -31.02
N ASP A 1016 1.39 3.49 -31.68
CA ASP A 1016 0.99 2.80 -32.91
C ASP A 1016 -0.28 1.94 -32.72
N LYS A 1017 -0.39 1.27 -31.56
CA LYS A 1017 -1.59 0.50 -31.20
C LYS A 1017 -2.77 1.42 -30.95
N ARG A 1018 -2.59 2.56 -30.26
CA ARG A 1018 -3.64 3.57 -30.03
C ARG A 1018 -4.20 4.09 -31.37
N LYS A 1019 -3.32 4.45 -32.31
CA LYS A 1019 -3.69 4.87 -33.67
C LYS A 1019 -4.44 3.76 -34.44
N ALA A 1020 -3.95 2.52 -34.41
CA ALA A 1020 -4.61 1.39 -35.06
C ALA A 1020 -5.96 1.01 -34.43
N ILE A 1021 -6.07 1.09 -33.10
CA ILE A 1021 -7.30 0.81 -32.34
C ILE A 1021 -8.34 1.91 -32.59
N SER A 1022 -7.94 3.18 -32.60
CA SER A 1022 -8.81 4.31 -32.97
C SER A 1022 -9.36 4.13 -34.39
N ALA A 1023 -8.53 3.78 -35.36
CA ALA A 1023 -8.97 3.44 -36.71
C ALA A 1023 -9.98 2.27 -36.73
N ALA A 1024 -9.78 1.22 -35.91
CA ALA A 1024 -10.70 0.10 -35.80
C ALA A 1024 -12.04 0.43 -35.09
N LEU A 1025 -12.04 1.42 -34.19
CA LEU A 1025 -13.22 1.91 -33.48
C LEU A 1025 -13.99 2.99 -34.24
N SER A 1026 -13.34 3.72 -35.17
CA SER A 1026 -13.93 4.83 -35.93
C SER A 1026 -15.28 4.52 -36.58
N LYS A 1027 -15.45 3.31 -37.13
CA LYS A 1027 -16.72 2.85 -37.73
C LYS A 1027 -17.88 2.73 -36.74
N TYR A 1028 -17.60 2.55 -35.46
CA TYR A 1028 -18.60 2.53 -34.39
C TYR A 1028 -18.85 3.92 -33.81
N TRP A 1029 -17.83 4.80 -33.81
CA TRP A 1029 -18.00 6.22 -33.46
C TRP A 1029 -18.91 6.95 -34.48
N ASN A 1030 -18.72 6.64 -35.76
CA ASN A 1030 -19.48 7.20 -36.87
C ASN A 1030 -20.87 6.54 -37.07
N ASP A 1031 -21.29 5.62 -36.18
CA ASP A 1031 -22.63 5.02 -36.19
C ASP A 1031 -23.57 5.82 -35.26
N ASP A 1032 -24.74 6.21 -35.76
CA ASP A 1032 -25.76 6.95 -35.00
C ASP A 1032 -26.60 6.07 -34.08
N GLU A 1033 -26.52 4.74 -34.20
CA GLU A 1033 -27.13 3.79 -33.28
C GLU A 1033 -26.15 3.32 -32.18
N THR A 1034 -24.90 3.81 -32.19
CA THR A 1034 -23.86 3.51 -31.21
C THR A 1034 -23.54 4.69 -30.30
N PHE A 1035 -23.34 4.42 -29.02
CA PHE A 1035 -22.97 5.39 -27.99
C PHE A 1035 -21.80 4.89 -27.14
N PHE A 1036 -20.94 5.80 -26.68
CA PHE A 1036 -19.74 5.46 -25.92
C PHE A 1036 -19.88 5.83 -24.43
N ILE A 1037 -19.40 4.97 -23.55
CA ILE A 1037 -19.31 5.21 -22.11
C ILE A 1037 -17.86 4.96 -21.69
N ILE A 1038 -17.24 5.99 -21.13
CA ILE A 1038 -15.83 5.98 -20.70
C ILE A 1038 -15.82 6.00 -19.17
N SER A 1039 -15.24 4.95 -18.60
CA SER A 1039 -15.21 4.72 -17.16
C SER A 1039 -13.94 5.34 -16.56
N SER A 1040 -14.05 6.50 -15.91
CA SER A 1040 -12.88 7.22 -15.38
C SER A 1040 -13.20 7.97 -14.08
N ASP A 1041 -12.31 7.77 -13.10
CA ASP A 1041 -12.30 8.49 -11.82
C ASP A 1041 -11.38 9.73 -11.85
N PHE A 1042 -10.84 10.11 -13.02
CA PHE A 1042 -9.87 11.22 -13.21
C PHE A 1042 -8.65 11.16 -12.26
N CYS A 1043 -8.70 11.82 -11.10
CA CYS A 1043 -7.56 12.00 -10.21
C CYS A 1043 -7.61 11.12 -8.94
N HIS A 1044 -6.79 10.07 -8.91
CA HIS A 1044 -6.44 9.36 -7.69
C HIS A 1044 -5.32 10.12 -6.94
N TRP A 1045 -5.65 11.18 -6.19
CA TRP A 1045 -4.65 12.03 -5.53
C TRP A 1045 -4.10 11.46 -4.21
N GLY A 1046 -2.78 11.57 -4.02
CA GLY A 1046 -2.07 11.22 -2.78
C GLY A 1046 -0.80 10.40 -3.02
N SER A 1047 0.08 10.37 -2.01
CA SER A 1047 1.35 9.61 -2.05
C SER A 1047 1.16 8.12 -2.32
N ARG A 1048 0.12 7.50 -1.74
CA ARG A 1048 -0.30 6.10 -1.99
C ARG A 1048 -0.59 5.79 -3.46
N PHE A 1049 -0.87 6.80 -4.28
CA PHE A 1049 -1.19 6.66 -5.70
C PHE A 1049 -0.09 7.23 -6.62
N SER A 1050 1.04 7.67 -6.05
CA SER A 1050 2.14 8.32 -6.77
C SER A 1050 1.70 9.54 -7.59
N CYS A 1051 0.63 10.20 -7.17
CA CYS A 1051 -0.01 11.32 -7.86
C CYS A 1051 -0.23 12.47 -6.87
N THR A 1052 0.72 13.40 -6.81
CA THR A 1052 0.62 14.62 -5.99
C THR A 1052 0.93 15.91 -6.79
N PRO A 1053 0.40 16.12 -8.02
CA PRO A 1053 0.43 17.46 -8.61
C PRO A 1053 -0.38 18.41 -7.74
N TYR A 1054 0.04 19.66 -7.75
CA TYR A 1054 -0.61 20.74 -7.04
C TYR A 1054 -0.34 22.04 -7.82
N TYR A 1055 -1.39 22.82 -8.07
CA TYR A 1055 -1.34 24.03 -8.87
C TYR A 1055 -1.46 25.23 -7.92
N PRO A 1056 -0.32 25.82 -7.46
CA PRO A 1056 -0.37 27.05 -6.69
C PRO A 1056 -1.08 28.15 -7.49
N HIS A 1057 -1.95 28.90 -6.82
CA HIS A 1057 -2.75 29.97 -7.43
C HIS A 1057 -3.71 29.53 -8.54
N ALA A 1058 -4.21 28.29 -8.52
CA ALA A 1058 -5.22 27.82 -9.48
C ALA A 1058 -6.46 28.77 -9.51
N PRO A 1059 -6.83 29.34 -10.67
CA PRO A 1059 -7.98 30.24 -10.76
C PRO A 1059 -9.31 29.49 -10.60
N ASP A 1060 -10.41 30.21 -10.40
CA ASP A 1060 -11.73 29.59 -10.35
C ASP A 1060 -12.09 28.95 -11.70
N PRO A 1061 -12.67 27.73 -11.72
CA PRO A 1061 -12.91 26.99 -12.94
C PRO A 1061 -13.94 27.70 -13.83
N PRO A 1062 -13.72 27.79 -15.16
CA PRO A 1062 -14.56 28.60 -16.06
C PRO A 1062 -15.98 28.06 -16.24
N ASN A 1063 -16.21 26.79 -15.92
CA ASN A 1063 -17.51 26.12 -15.99
C ASN A 1063 -17.87 25.55 -14.60
N PRO A 1064 -18.36 26.34 -13.63
CA PRO A 1064 -18.72 25.82 -12.31
C PRO A 1064 -19.91 24.87 -12.42
N VAL A 1065 -19.69 23.58 -12.16
CA VAL A 1065 -20.78 22.62 -11.98
C VAL A 1065 -21.46 22.94 -10.64
N PRO A 1066 -22.80 23.09 -10.60
CA PRO A 1066 -23.49 23.40 -9.35
C PRO A 1066 -23.33 22.23 -8.35
N PRO A 1067 -23.21 22.53 -7.05
CA PRO A 1067 -23.04 21.49 -6.03
C PRO A 1067 -24.22 20.53 -6.03
N VAL A 1068 -23.94 19.24 -5.86
CA VAL A 1068 -24.96 18.19 -5.66
C VAL A 1068 -25.91 18.65 -4.56
N PRO A 1069 -27.24 18.69 -4.79
CA PRO A 1069 -28.18 19.41 -3.92
C PRO A 1069 -28.08 18.97 -2.46
N ALA A 1070 -27.92 19.96 -1.57
CA ALA A 1070 -27.34 19.83 -0.23
C ALA A 1070 -28.26 19.17 0.83
N ASN A 1071 -28.94 18.07 0.50
CA ASN A 1071 -29.58 17.18 1.48
C ASN A 1071 -28.57 16.24 2.19
N SER A 1072 -27.28 16.52 2.04
CA SER A 1072 -26.18 16.00 2.85
C SER A 1072 -25.30 17.17 3.32
N THR A 1073 -25.86 18.10 4.08
CA THR A 1073 -25.08 19.14 4.78
C THR A 1073 -24.11 18.52 5.77
N PRO A 1074 -22.78 18.71 5.62
CA PRO A 1074 -21.86 18.54 6.75
C PRO A 1074 -22.04 19.75 7.66
N GLN A 1075 -22.86 19.63 8.71
CA GLN A 1075 -22.96 20.67 9.73
C GLN A 1075 -21.65 20.73 10.52
N ASN A 1076 -20.92 21.84 10.39
CA ASN A 1076 -19.76 22.23 11.19
C ASN A 1076 -18.78 21.11 11.59
N THR A 1077 -18.36 20.29 10.63
CA THR A 1077 -17.09 19.54 10.77
C THR A 1077 -15.93 20.51 10.54
N PRO A 1078 -14.97 20.66 11.48
CA PRO A 1078 -13.71 21.36 11.20
C PRO A 1078 -13.01 20.77 9.97
N THR A 1079 -12.23 21.58 9.27
CA THR A 1079 -11.42 21.12 8.13
C THR A 1079 -10.51 19.96 8.56
N PRO A 1080 -10.56 18.79 7.88
CA PRO A 1080 -9.78 17.63 8.29
C PRO A 1080 -8.28 17.92 8.40
N GLU A 1081 -7.61 17.30 9.38
CA GLU A 1081 -6.17 17.46 9.64
C GLU A 1081 -5.25 17.29 8.42
N LEU A 1082 -5.73 16.59 7.39
CA LEU A 1082 -5.06 16.48 6.09
C LEU A 1082 -4.64 17.84 5.51
N VAL A 1083 -5.32 18.93 5.85
CA VAL A 1083 -4.89 20.30 5.47
C VAL A 1083 -3.75 20.79 6.37
N LYS A 1084 -3.87 20.65 7.71
CA LYS A 1084 -2.81 21.05 8.67
C LYS A 1084 -1.50 20.28 8.44
N ARG A 1085 -1.55 19.06 7.92
CA ARG A 1085 -0.36 18.24 7.60
C ARG A 1085 0.47 18.75 6.41
N TYR A 1086 0.02 19.79 5.71
CA TYR A 1086 0.78 20.49 4.66
C TYR A 1086 0.94 22.00 4.97
N ALA A 1087 1.18 22.36 6.24
CA ALA A 1087 1.38 23.72 6.73
C ALA A 1087 2.71 24.39 6.29
N GLY A 1088 3.01 24.33 4.99
CA GLY A 1088 3.97 25.18 4.29
C GLY A 1088 3.31 26.07 3.23
N GLN A 1089 1.97 26.15 3.22
CA GLN A 1089 1.22 26.98 2.27
C GLN A 1089 1.45 28.48 2.53
N SER A 1090 1.78 29.20 1.46
CA SER A 1090 2.02 30.63 1.43
C SER A 1090 0.73 31.44 1.32
N SER A 1091 0.81 32.76 1.56
CA SER A 1091 -0.31 33.68 1.38
C SER A 1091 -0.70 33.81 -0.10
N GLY A 1092 -1.60 32.95 -0.57
CA GLY A 1092 -2.04 32.86 -1.97
C GLY A 1092 -2.20 31.42 -2.47
N ASP A 1093 -1.76 30.42 -1.71
CA ASP A 1093 -1.95 29.01 -2.03
C ASP A 1093 -3.43 28.58 -1.96
N VAL A 1094 -3.83 27.66 -2.84
CA VAL A 1094 -5.20 27.14 -2.91
C VAL A 1094 -5.34 25.84 -2.10
N PRO A 1095 -6.54 25.51 -1.58
CA PRO A 1095 -6.76 24.21 -0.97
C PRO A 1095 -6.51 23.07 -1.97
N ILE A 1096 -5.88 21.98 -1.52
CA ILE A 1096 -5.54 20.81 -2.38
C ILE A 1096 -6.76 20.30 -3.16
N TRP A 1097 -7.93 20.21 -2.52
CA TRP A 1097 -9.17 19.79 -3.19
C TRP A 1097 -9.59 20.74 -4.33
N LYS A 1098 -9.32 22.05 -4.22
CA LYS A 1098 -9.60 23.05 -5.25
C LYS A 1098 -8.59 22.96 -6.40
N SER A 1099 -7.33 22.63 -6.11
CA SER A 1099 -6.33 22.31 -7.13
C SER A 1099 -6.69 21.02 -7.91
N ILE A 1100 -7.19 19.99 -7.22
CA ILE A 1100 -7.67 18.75 -7.88
C ILE A 1100 -8.89 19.07 -8.75
N GLN A 1101 -9.87 19.81 -8.21
CA GLN A 1101 -11.03 20.25 -8.97
C GLN A 1101 -10.61 21.04 -10.22
N TYR A 1102 -9.68 21.98 -10.12
CA TYR A 1102 -9.18 22.71 -11.28
C TYR A 1102 -8.55 21.79 -12.33
N MET A 1103 -7.71 20.84 -11.92
CA MET A 1103 -7.10 19.86 -12.84
C MET A 1103 -8.17 18.99 -13.53
N ASP A 1104 -9.13 18.47 -12.80
CA ASP A 1104 -10.20 17.64 -13.36
C ASP A 1104 -11.07 18.45 -14.34
N HIS A 1105 -11.36 19.72 -14.03
CA HIS A 1105 -12.04 20.65 -14.94
C HIS A 1105 -11.20 20.98 -16.19
N GLU A 1106 -9.89 21.23 -16.06
CA GLU A 1106 -8.99 21.40 -17.21
C GLU A 1106 -9.05 20.17 -18.13
N GLY A 1107 -8.95 18.97 -17.55
CA GLY A 1107 -9.07 17.72 -18.30
C GLY A 1107 -10.43 17.55 -18.99
N MET A 1108 -11.53 17.90 -18.33
CA MET A 1108 -12.87 17.85 -18.92
C MET A 1108 -13.07 18.87 -20.05
N ASP A 1109 -12.58 20.11 -19.92
CA ASP A 1109 -12.68 21.13 -20.96
C ASP A 1109 -11.72 20.86 -22.16
N LEU A 1110 -10.61 20.13 -21.96
CA LEU A 1110 -9.83 19.57 -23.08
C LEU A 1110 -10.64 18.51 -23.84
N LEU A 1111 -11.26 17.55 -23.14
CA LEU A 1111 -12.07 16.48 -23.74
C LEU A 1111 -13.41 16.96 -24.32
N ARG A 1112 -13.84 18.19 -24.03
CA ARG A 1112 -15.09 18.79 -24.52
C ARG A 1112 -15.09 19.12 -26.01
N SER A 1113 -13.92 19.29 -26.63
CA SER A 1113 -13.77 19.64 -28.05
C SER A 1113 -12.65 18.81 -28.72
N PRO A 1114 -12.77 17.48 -28.79
CA PRO A 1114 -11.68 16.57 -29.18
C PRO A 1114 -11.33 16.58 -30.67
N ALA A 1115 -11.98 17.42 -31.47
CA ALA A 1115 -11.82 17.53 -32.92
C ALA A 1115 -11.07 18.81 -33.36
N ARG A 1116 -10.40 19.52 -32.43
CA ARG A 1116 -9.48 20.62 -32.79
C ARG A 1116 -8.09 20.08 -33.11
N ASP A 1117 -7.41 20.67 -34.09
CA ASP A 1117 -5.99 20.40 -34.31
C ASP A 1117 -5.19 20.74 -33.04
N GLY A 1118 -4.29 19.85 -32.61
CA GLY A 1118 -3.55 19.97 -31.35
C GLY A 1118 -4.22 19.34 -30.12
N ALA A 1119 -5.49 18.90 -30.20
CA ALA A 1119 -6.22 18.37 -29.04
C ALA A 1119 -5.53 17.15 -28.38
N VAL A 1120 -4.91 16.29 -29.18
CA VAL A 1120 -4.24 15.08 -28.68
C VAL A 1120 -2.95 15.44 -27.98
N GLU A 1121 -2.18 16.36 -28.55
CA GLU A 1121 -0.93 16.88 -28.02
C GLU A 1121 -1.14 17.66 -26.71
N GLU A 1122 -2.22 18.46 -26.62
CA GLU A 1122 -2.65 19.14 -25.40
C GLU A 1122 -3.10 18.15 -24.32
N TRP A 1123 -3.84 17.09 -24.70
CA TRP A 1123 -4.28 16.03 -23.79
C TRP A 1123 -3.11 15.19 -23.26
N GLU A 1124 -2.14 14.83 -24.12
CA GLU A 1124 -0.92 14.14 -23.68
C GLU A 1124 -0.03 15.04 -22.82
N SER A 1125 0.06 16.34 -23.12
CA SER A 1125 0.70 17.34 -22.25
C SER A 1125 0.03 17.44 -20.88
N TYR A 1126 -1.30 17.45 -20.82
CA TYR A 1126 -2.07 17.40 -19.58
C TYR A 1126 -1.80 16.10 -18.78
N LEU A 1127 -1.83 14.93 -19.41
CA LEU A 1127 -1.53 13.64 -18.78
C LEU A 1127 -0.07 13.51 -18.31
N ALA A 1128 0.87 14.17 -18.98
CA ALA A 1128 2.28 14.25 -18.58
C ALA A 1128 2.48 15.18 -17.37
N ARG A 1129 1.86 16.38 -17.38
CA ARG A 1129 1.88 17.33 -16.25
C ARG A 1129 1.23 16.77 -14.98
N THR A 1130 0.04 16.18 -15.12
CA THR A 1130 -0.78 15.72 -13.99
C THR A 1130 -0.42 14.34 -13.45
N LYS A 1131 0.41 13.54 -14.16
CA LYS A 1131 0.76 12.16 -13.76
C LYS A 1131 -0.44 11.22 -13.55
N ALA A 1132 -1.66 11.59 -13.99
CA ALA A 1132 -2.85 10.73 -13.98
C ALA A 1132 -2.65 9.44 -14.81
N SER A 1133 -1.69 9.51 -15.74
CA SER A 1133 -1.07 8.40 -16.46
C SER A 1133 -0.54 7.25 -15.59
N ASN A 1134 -0.32 7.43 -14.28
CA ASN A 1134 0.08 6.32 -13.39
C ASN A 1134 -1.00 5.23 -13.18
N LYS A 1135 -2.26 5.46 -13.59
CA LYS A 1135 -3.31 4.42 -13.62
C LYS A 1135 -4.21 4.41 -14.87
N HIS A 1136 -4.45 5.55 -15.51
CA HIS A 1136 -5.39 5.64 -16.65
C HIS A 1136 -4.74 6.02 -18.02
N PRO A 1137 -3.55 5.49 -18.41
CA PRO A 1137 -2.76 6.03 -19.53
C PRO A 1137 -3.19 5.55 -20.94
N SER A 1138 -4.50 5.54 -21.26
CA SER A 1138 -4.96 4.81 -22.46
C SER A 1138 -6.40 4.98 -22.97
N GLN A 1139 -7.32 5.55 -22.19
CA GLN A 1139 -8.73 5.73 -22.61
C GLN A 1139 -8.89 6.84 -23.65
#